data_AF-A0A0N5ANK8-F1
#
_entry.id   AF-A0A0N5ANK8-F1
#
_cell.length_a   1.000
_cell.length_b   1.000
_cell.length_c   1.000
_cell.angle_alpha   90.00
_cell.angle_beta   90.00
_cell.angle_gamma   90.00
#
_symmetry.space_group_name_H-M   'P 1'
#
loop_
_entity.id
_entity.type
_entity.pdbx_description
1 polymer ?
#
loop_
_entity_poly.entity_id
_entity_poly.type
_entity_poly.pdbx_seq_one_letter_code
_entity_poly.pdbx_strand_id
1 'polypeptide(L)'
;MIFWNGPYNRLLRLAFVFALVPWLYSTFNEQRRIQSYSVERALMLSWDKIVSQPSIFFRRVIVGINCNVDLIVSGTALLEHINSTTTERKDHEVLTNINDLYEAFTYFFSRGAPSERHMSDEKTFQDLVQTAGDLLQRSHYYIGGNAALMSEKIASSFPKTTTYLVGPIGPRLQALLHPSIVRTNSTRIVKDELHVIMEYKQGEILGEYVAPASSRFITSHDRYSGSSVVIEMFFKAISQFNPDLIILTGVHLLKHQNREMRMEKLRLIKRNLMQVDPKVPVHLEMGSISDSDYVQEVLKRIIPHVDSLALNEQELAFFSHVANGPYGDLYPMSPGAVHVHKVVEILYWLITTYGYDKTNPSSANYGYKLSRIHFHSLTFHLMVYRGTDWSNLGAALAAGARAAARQACQATADNNMDNVELRSSISLLLDKQLGKYYNFEPQKPLVSWMRNDVVFVYTPVLVCKFPTRTVGLDDVISATGLLFSQFYRFERSSAWHKLTEIISEVEESTRKCYESVKPVNKLVLCFVRNIRQAAKKSKTDLKYTTGSNRGPVQWIEDAASYSDAFSTDIDSFATFPYPRQVRRFILIYNYALIHRMKTAAKVKEGLQKQKEKKINFCHLPIEKQVVILFPGQGSQFIGMGSKACISVILQRFLTECPTAMDLYEKASEVLKYDVKKLCFEGPKTKIDQTIYCQPAVFVTSMAAMEKAKQDDEHLMEKVTYSAGFSVGEFNSLVLAGVLSFEDALRILKVRAETMHDCSQKVPSGMMTIQVHASTDLTSAIHDSRKFAIEQNDYSLCEIANFLFCGVKVIGASKVCMDFLEQNQDRYGFKVLKRLSVGGAFHTKLMKGAKSSLRKIFEEVQFKKPKINIFSNYTGHLYNDDINAIKSNLVKQVYNPVKWEQIQQLLFRLHEDCNFPTYMEVGPGRQLGTMFLRISKKAFKFYRNVSC
;
A
#
# COMPACT_ATOMS: atom_id res chain seq x y z
N MET A 1 -11.53 -50.95 -41.23
CA MET A 1 -12.23 -51.58 -40.10
C MET A 1 -13.22 -50.56 -39.53
N ILE A 2 -14.33 -50.32 -40.24
CA ILE A 2 -15.66 -50.94 -40.03
C ILE A 2 -16.17 -50.69 -38.61
N PHE A 3 -16.88 -49.57 -38.44
CA PHE A 3 -17.90 -49.19 -37.41
C PHE A 3 -17.89 -47.68 -37.17
N TRP A 4 -17.98 -46.86 -38.24
CA TRP A 4 -17.89 -45.39 -38.11
C TRP A 4 -18.98 -44.60 -38.84
N ASN A 5 -20.13 -45.22 -39.19
CA ASN A 5 -21.23 -44.55 -39.89
C ASN A 5 -22.60 -44.83 -39.24
N GLY A 6 -22.79 -44.40 -37.99
CA GLY A 6 -24.10 -44.38 -37.32
C GLY A 6 -24.49 -42.97 -36.85
N PRO A 7 -25.79 -42.61 -36.82
CA PRO A 7 -26.27 -41.26 -36.52
C PRO A 7 -25.97 -40.79 -35.08
N TYR A 8 -25.66 -41.71 -34.17
CA TYR A 8 -25.25 -41.44 -32.78
C TYR A 8 -23.83 -40.83 -32.64
N ASN A 9 -23.02 -40.82 -33.70
CA ASN A 9 -21.64 -40.31 -33.64
C ASN A 9 -21.53 -38.80 -33.94
N ARG A 10 -22.62 -38.09 -34.26
CA ARG A 10 -22.55 -36.64 -34.55
C ARG A 10 -22.29 -35.80 -33.29
N LEU A 11 -22.92 -36.14 -32.16
CA LEU A 11 -22.71 -35.47 -30.87
C LEU A 11 -21.30 -35.71 -30.33
N LEU A 12 -20.78 -36.93 -30.48
CA LEU A 12 -19.40 -37.24 -30.08
C LEU A 12 -18.37 -36.50 -30.95
N ARG A 13 -18.61 -36.40 -32.27
CA ARG A 13 -17.78 -35.60 -33.19
C ARG A 13 -17.83 -34.11 -32.85
N LEU A 14 -19.01 -33.56 -32.54
CA LEU A 14 -19.16 -32.16 -32.11
C LEU A 14 -18.47 -31.92 -30.77
N ALA A 15 -18.64 -32.80 -29.79
CA ALA A 15 -17.96 -32.69 -28.49
C ALA A 15 -16.43 -32.77 -28.64
N PHE A 16 -15.94 -33.66 -29.51
CA PHE A 16 -14.51 -33.77 -29.78
C PHE A 16 -13.98 -32.52 -30.48
N VAL A 17 -14.71 -31.95 -31.46
CA VAL A 17 -14.33 -30.69 -32.11
C VAL A 17 -14.40 -29.51 -31.13
N PHE A 18 -15.42 -29.44 -30.26
CA PHE A 18 -15.55 -28.40 -29.24
C PHE A 18 -14.55 -28.53 -28.09
N ALA A 19 -13.91 -29.68 -27.89
CA ALA A 19 -12.81 -29.84 -26.96
C ALA A 19 -11.45 -29.61 -27.64
N LEU A 20 -11.27 -30.18 -28.84
CA LEU A 20 -10.02 -30.17 -29.59
C LEU A 20 -9.73 -28.80 -30.19
N VAL A 21 -10.73 -28.06 -30.70
CA VAL A 21 -10.50 -26.73 -31.29
C VAL A 21 -10.10 -25.71 -30.23
N PRO A 22 -10.75 -25.60 -29.05
CA PRO A 22 -10.25 -24.73 -27.99
C PRO A 22 -8.93 -25.21 -27.39
N TRP A 23 -8.68 -26.52 -27.30
CA TRP A 23 -7.41 -27.06 -26.84
C TRP A 23 -6.27 -26.76 -27.81
N LEU A 24 -6.48 -26.96 -29.11
CA LEU A 24 -5.55 -26.59 -30.19
C LEU A 24 -5.40 -25.07 -30.28
N TYR A 25 -6.48 -24.30 -30.15
CA TYR A 25 -6.41 -22.84 -30.08
C TYR A 25 -5.63 -22.38 -28.85
N SER A 26 -5.78 -23.05 -27.70
CA SER A 26 -5.03 -22.78 -26.47
C SER A 26 -3.56 -23.13 -26.61
N THR A 27 -3.23 -24.30 -27.17
CA THR A 27 -1.83 -24.74 -27.38
C THR A 27 -1.13 -23.93 -28.48
N PHE A 28 -1.85 -23.60 -29.56
CA PHE A 28 -1.34 -22.77 -30.65
C PHE A 28 -1.18 -21.29 -30.22
N ASN A 29 -2.08 -20.75 -29.38
CA ASN A 29 -1.89 -19.43 -28.75
C ASN A 29 -0.88 -19.45 -27.60
N GLU A 30 -0.68 -20.56 -26.87
CA GLU A 30 0.45 -20.68 -25.93
C GLU A 30 1.76 -20.63 -26.70
N GLN A 31 1.89 -21.38 -27.81
CA GLN A 31 3.08 -21.34 -28.65
C GLN A 31 3.29 -19.97 -29.32
N ARG A 32 2.23 -19.26 -29.73
CA ARG A 32 2.35 -17.86 -30.23
C ARG A 32 2.56 -16.82 -29.12
N ARG A 33 2.20 -17.09 -27.87
CA ARG A 33 2.56 -16.25 -26.70
C ARG A 33 4.03 -16.38 -26.32
N ILE A 34 4.70 -17.45 -26.73
CA ILE A 34 6.15 -17.56 -26.71
C ILE A 34 6.71 -16.79 -27.93
N GLN A 35 6.43 -15.49 -28.01
CA GLN A 35 7.45 -14.61 -28.57
C GLN A 35 8.53 -14.53 -27.49
N SER A 36 9.74 -14.95 -27.82
CA SER A 36 10.90 -14.75 -26.97
C SER A 36 11.10 -13.25 -26.82
N TYR A 37 10.55 -12.66 -25.75
CA TYR A 37 10.93 -11.31 -25.35
C TYR A 37 12.45 -11.29 -25.12
N SER A 38 13.11 -10.22 -25.54
CA SER A 38 14.47 -9.96 -25.08
C SER A 38 14.49 -9.91 -23.55
N VAL A 39 15.63 -10.22 -22.95
CA VAL A 39 15.81 -10.20 -21.49
C VAL A 39 15.39 -8.84 -20.92
N GLU A 40 15.74 -7.77 -21.64
CA GLU A 40 15.46 -6.37 -21.30
C GLU A 40 13.96 -6.08 -21.33
N ARG A 41 13.24 -6.56 -22.36
CA ARG A 41 11.79 -6.36 -22.47
C ARG A 41 11.04 -7.15 -21.41
N ALA A 42 11.46 -8.39 -21.14
CA ALA A 42 10.89 -9.18 -20.05
C ALA A 42 11.12 -8.52 -18.68
N LEU A 43 12.32 -7.99 -18.44
CA LEU A 43 12.68 -7.28 -17.22
C LEU A 43 11.84 -6.00 -17.02
N MET A 44 11.70 -5.18 -18.07
CA MET A 44 10.88 -3.96 -18.05
C MET A 44 9.40 -4.25 -17.74
N LEU A 45 8.82 -5.27 -18.39
CA LEU A 45 7.45 -5.71 -18.13
C LEU A 45 7.25 -6.25 -16.71
N SER A 46 8.25 -6.96 -16.19
CA SER A 46 8.22 -7.43 -14.79
C SER A 46 8.23 -6.26 -13.81
N TRP A 47 9.05 -5.23 -14.04
CA TRP A 47 8.99 -4.02 -13.23
C TRP A 47 7.65 -3.31 -13.35
N ASP A 48 7.08 -3.16 -14.55
CA ASP A 48 5.76 -2.53 -14.72
C ASP A 48 4.65 -3.27 -13.95
N LYS A 49 4.77 -4.59 -13.80
CA LYS A 49 3.85 -5.40 -12.98
C LYS A 49 4.07 -5.23 -11.47
N ILE A 50 5.32 -5.05 -11.04
CA ILE A 50 5.68 -4.91 -9.62
C ILE A 50 5.39 -3.49 -9.11
N VAL A 51 5.66 -2.47 -9.93
CA VAL A 51 5.52 -1.07 -9.55
C VAL A 51 4.05 -0.76 -9.25
N SER A 52 3.75 -0.63 -7.97
CA SER A 52 2.44 -0.33 -7.43
C SER A 52 2.51 0.92 -6.55
N GLN A 53 1.48 1.76 -6.62
CA GLN A 53 1.42 2.98 -5.82
C GLN A 53 1.26 2.65 -4.33
N PRO A 54 1.89 3.42 -3.42
CA PRO A 54 1.75 3.21 -1.99
C PRO A 54 0.33 3.56 -1.50
N SER A 55 -0.15 2.88 -0.47
CA SER A 55 -1.50 3.13 0.09
C SER A 55 -1.63 4.52 0.74
N ILE A 56 -0.51 5.07 1.24
CA ILE A 56 -0.39 6.43 1.75
C ILE A 56 0.69 7.11 0.93
N PHE A 57 0.33 8.21 0.29
CA PHE A 57 1.21 9.02 -0.53
C PHE A 57 1.58 10.31 0.20
N PHE A 58 2.80 10.79 -0.03
CA PHE A 58 3.21 12.12 0.39
C PHE A 58 2.47 13.16 -0.45
N ARG A 59 1.56 13.93 0.17
CA ARG A 59 0.77 14.95 -0.55
C ARG A 59 1.52 16.26 -0.65
N ARG A 60 2.24 16.62 0.40
CA ARG A 60 3.02 17.86 0.50
C ARG A 60 4.46 17.51 0.70
N VAL A 61 5.29 17.81 -0.29
CA VAL A 61 6.73 17.56 -0.24
C VAL A 61 7.44 18.90 -0.30
N ILE A 62 8.34 19.14 0.64
CA ILE A 62 9.25 20.29 0.58
C ILE A 62 10.65 19.80 0.20
N VAL A 63 11.29 20.50 -0.73
CA VAL A 63 12.60 20.15 -1.27
C VAL A 63 13.50 21.36 -1.22
N GLY A 64 14.75 21.16 -0.79
CA GLY A 64 15.78 22.20 -0.79
C GLY A 64 17.16 21.58 -0.57
N ILE A 65 18.27 22.29 -0.81
CA ILE A 65 18.32 23.73 -1.06
C ILE A 65 19.03 24.15 -2.35
N ASN A 66 19.74 23.25 -3.04
CA ASN A 66 20.54 23.60 -4.21
C ASN A 66 19.69 23.73 -5.48
N CYS A 67 19.77 24.89 -6.14
CA CYS A 67 19.03 25.21 -7.35
C CYS A 67 19.94 26.02 -8.28
N ASN A 68 20.13 25.56 -9.50
CA ASN A 68 20.94 26.28 -10.48
C ASN A 68 20.45 25.98 -11.90
N VAL A 69 21.09 26.61 -12.88
CA VAL A 69 20.84 26.39 -14.30
C VAL A 69 22.12 25.86 -14.94
N ASP A 70 22.03 24.70 -15.56
CA ASP A 70 23.15 24.08 -16.26
C ASP A 70 23.21 24.61 -17.70
N LEU A 71 24.37 25.11 -18.10
CA LEU A 71 24.72 25.49 -19.46
C LEU A 71 25.68 24.45 -20.02
N ILE A 72 25.19 23.61 -20.93
CA ILE A 72 25.98 22.52 -21.52
C ILE A 72 26.60 22.98 -22.84
N VAL A 73 27.92 22.82 -22.96
CA VAL A 73 28.74 23.22 -24.11
C VAL A 73 29.83 22.19 -24.39
N SER A 74 30.33 22.16 -25.63
CA SER A 74 31.55 21.42 -25.94
C SER A 74 32.74 22.12 -25.29
N GLY A 75 33.47 21.38 -24.46
CA GLY A 75 34.62 21.92 -23.72
C GLY A 75 35.76 22.34 -24.64
N THR A 76 36.05 21.56 -25.67
CA THR A 76 37.11 21.87 -26.64
C THR A 76 36.77 23.13 -27.45
N ALA A 77 35.56 23.21 -28.00
CA ALA A 77 35.11 24.37 -28.77
C ALA A 77 35.09 25.66 -27.94
N LEU A 78 34.70 25.54 -26.66
CA LEU A 78 34.73 26.68 -25.73
C LEU A 78 36.15 27.17 -25.47
N LEU A 79 37.09 26.26 -25.19
CA LEU A 79 38.47 26.64 -24.91
C LEU A 79 39.21 27.15 -26.14
N GLU A 80 38.91 26.63 -27.34
CA GLU A 80 39.43 27.16 -28.60
C GLU A 80 38.99 28.60 -28.84
N HIS A 81 37.74 28.96 -28.50
CA HIS A 81 37.24 30.33 -28.63
C HIS A 81 37.85 31.32 -27.63
N ILE A 82 38.24 30.82 -26.45
CA ILE A 82 38.78 31.65 -25.37
C ILE A 82 40.26 32.03 -25.64
N ASN A 83 40.90 31.48 -26.69
CA ASN A 83 42.28 31.82 -27.12
C ASN A 83 43.33 31.73 -25.99
N SER A 84 43.21 30.73 -25.10
CA SER A 84 44.19 30.47 -24.05
C SER A 84 45.28 29.50 -24.55
N THR A 85 46.55 29.86 -24.38
CA THR A 85 47.72 29.11 -24.89
C THR A 85 48.67 28.71 -23.77
N THR A 86 48.18 28.01 -22.75
CA THR A 86 49.04 27.43 -21.70
C THR A 86 49.42 25.98 -22.01
N THR A 87 50.66 25.61 -21.70
CA THR A 87 51.24 24.27 -21.97
C THR A 87 51.30 23.38 -20.73
N GLU A 88 50.92 23.88 -19.56
CA GLU A 88 50.97 23.13 -18.30
C GLU A 88 49.70 22.30 -18.07
N ARG A 89 49.88 21.08 -17.55
CA ARG A 89 48.79 20.20 -17.11
C ARG A 89 48.76 20.14 -15.60
N LYS A 90 47.97 21.02 -14.99
CA LYS A 90 47.90 21.14 -13.54
C LYS A 90 46.46 21.15 -13.06
N ASP A 91 46.21 20.38 -12.01
CA ASP A 91 44.95 20.47 -11.29
C ASP A 91 44.97 21.69 -10.37
N HIS A 92 43.87 22.42 -10.35
CA HIS A 92 43.64 23.56 -9.47
C HIS A 92 42.39 23.29 -8.67
N GLU A 93 42.44 23.38 -7.34
CA GLU A 93 41.24 23.20 -6.50
C GLU A 93 40.23 24.33 -6.67
N VAL A 94 40.71 25.55 -6.89
CA VAL A 94 39.92 26.76 -7.14
C VAL A 94 40.49 27.45 -8.37
N LEU A 95 39.62 27.82 -9.31
CA LEU A 95 40.00 28.51 -10.54
C LEU A 95 39.96 30.02 -10.29
N THR A 96 41.10 30.71 -10.41
CA THR A 96 41.16 32.16 -10.22
C THR A 96 41.06 32.93 -11.52
N ASN A 97 41.46 32.29 -12.62
CA ASN A 97 41.51 32.90 -13.94
C ASN A 97 41.23 31.83 -15.03
N ILE A 98 41.16 32.26 -16.28
CA ILE A 98 40.89 31.41 -17.44
C ILE A 98 42.00 30.39 -17.71
N ASN A 99 43.26 30.73 -17.41
CA ASN A 99 44.37 29.80 -17.62
C ASN A 99 44.27 28.63 -16.65
N ASP A 100 43.91 28.87 -15.38
CA ASP A 100 43.65 27.80 -14.41
C ASP A 100 42.54 26.85 -14.92
N LEU A 101 41.49 27.41 -15.54
CA LEU A 101 40.42 26.62 -16.16
C LEU A 101 40.96 25.75 -17.30
N TYR A 102 41.80 26.31 -18.18
CA TYR A 102 42.40 25.58 -19.30
C TYR A 102 43.32 24.44 -18.81
N GLU A 103 44.17 24.72 -17.82
CA GLU A 103 45.10 23.74 -17.23
C GLU A 103 44.34 22.62 -16.50
N ALA A 104 43.33 22.97 -15.70
CA ALA A 104 42.51 22.00 -15.01
C ALA A 104 41.67 21.15 -15.99
N PHE A 105 41.07 21.79 -17.01
CA PHE A 105 40.32 21.06 -18.03
C PHE A 105 41.21 20.07 -18.78
N THR A 106 42.36 20.52 -19.30
CA THR A 106 43.29 19.64 -20.04
C THR A 106 43.82 18.50 -19.18
N TYR A 107 44.06 18.74 -17.89
CA TYR A 107 44.44 17.71 -16.92
C TYR A 107 43.39 16.59 -16.82
N PHE A 108 42.10 16.92 -16.68
CA PHE A 108 41.02 15.93 -16.60
C PHE A 108 40.62 15.34 -17.95
N PHE A 109 40.67 16.14 -19.01
CA PHE A 109 40.43 15.74 -20.40
C PHE A 109 41.38 14.62 -20.84
N SER A 110 42.69 14.79 -20.60
CA SER A 110 43.70 13.80 -20.95
C SER A 110 43.55 12.46 -20.20
N ARG A 111 42.78 12.45 -19.10
CA ARG A 111 42.48 11.27 -18.30
C ARG A 111 41.09 10.71 -18.52
N GLY A 112 40.24 11.40 -19.28
CA GLY A 112 38.84 11.02 -19.45
C GLY A 112 38.05 11.04 -18.13
N ALA A 113 38.48 11.84 -17.15
CA ALA A 113 37.94 11.80 -15.79
C ALA A 113 36.99 12.98 -15.53
N PRO A 114 35.83 12.79 -14.89
CA PRO A 114 34.94 13.89 -14.55
C PRO A 114 35.48 14.74 -13.41
N SER A 115 35.17 16.03 -13.44
CA SER A 115 35.57 16.97 -12.37
C SER A 115 34.64 18.17 -12.27
N GLU A 116 34.70 18.84 -11.12
CA GLU A 116 33.93 20.04 -10.81
C GLU A 116 34.85 21.02 -10.06
N ARG A 117 34.87 22.29 -10.47
CA ARG A 117 35.73 23.34 -9.88
C ARG A 117 35.01 24.67 -9.70
N HIS A 118 35.26 25.30 -8.57
CA HIS A 118 34.73 26.63 -8.27
C HIS A 118 35.62 27.71 -8.89
N MET A 119 35.01 28.69 -9.57
CA MET A 119 35.70 29.88 -10.06
C MET A 119 35.52 31.02 -9.06
N SER A 120 36.62 31.55 -8.53
CA SER A 120 36.57 32.56 -7.45
C SER A 120 36.19 33.96 -7.94
N ASP A 121 36.60 34.34 -9.14
CA ASP A 121 36.29 35.66 -9.72
C ASP A 121 34.95 35.67 -10.47
N GLU A 122 34.00 36.48 -9.99
CA GLU A 122 32.66 36.59 -10.56
C GLU A 122 32.69 37.14 -11.99
N LYS A 123 33.57 38.11 -12.27
CA LYS A 123 33.64 38.77 -13.58
C LYS A 123 34.12 37.80 -14.66
N THR A 124 35.24 37.12 -14.39
CA THR A 124 35.77 36.08 -15.28
C THR A 124 34.75 34.98 -15.54
N PHE A 125 33.99 34.56 -14.52
CA PHE A 125 32.93 33.57 -14.69
C PHE A 125 31.77 34.08 -15.56
N GLN A 126 31.36 35.34 -15.43
CA GLN A 126 30.31 35.93 -16.29
C GLN A 126 30.78 36.02 -17.75
N ASP A 127 32.03 36.39 -17.98
CA ASP A 127 32.63 36.45 -19.33
C ASP A 127 32.67 35.04 -19.97
N LEU A 128 33.01 34.02 -19.17
CA LEU A 128 32.95 32.61 -19.58
C LEU A 128 31.53 32.18 -19.97
N VAL A 129 30.54 32.50 -19.14
CA VAL A 129 29.12 32.19 -19.39
C VAL A 129 28.63 32.89 -20.66
N GLN A 130 29.02 34.14 -20.88
CA GLN A 130 28.66 34.88 -22.08
C GLN A 130 29.26 34.22 -23.33
N THR A 131 30.56 33.90 -23.29
CA THR A 131 31.27 33.21 -24.38
C THR A 131 30.64 31.84 -24.68
N ALA A 132 30.32 31.07 -23.64
CA ALA A 132 29.62 29.79 -23.75
C ALA A 132 28.21 29.94 -24.34
N GLY A 133 27.52 31.05 -24.05
CA GLY A 133 26.23 31.38 -24.64
C GLY A 133 26.31 31.73 -26.12
N ASP A 134 27.30 32.52 -26.53
CA ASP A 134 27.49 32.99 -27.91
C ASP A 134 27.87 31.86 -28.87
N LEU A 135 28.60 30.85 -28.38
CA LEU A 135 28.96 29.63 -29.12
C LEU A 135 27.76 28.76 -29.53
N LEU A 136 26.62 28.92 -28.88
CA LEU A 136 25.45 28.08 -29.08
C LEU A 136 24.44 28.79 -30.00
N GLN A 137 24.21 28.26 -31.22
CA GLN A 137 23.11 28.74 -32.10
C GLN A 137 21.72 28.62 -31.43
N ARG A 138 21.59 27.73 -30.43
CA ARG A 138 20.51 27.66 -29.45
C ARG A 138 21.10 27.31 -28.10
N SER A 139 21.07 28.22 -27.14
CA SER A 139 21.52 27.97 -25.78
C SER A 139 20.66 26.88 -25.11
N HIS A 140 21.25 25.72 -24.82
CA HIS A 140 20.56 24.66 -24.10
C HIS A 140 20.73 24.85 -22.60
N TYR A 141 19.92 25.74 -22.03
CA TYR A 141 19.80 25.87 -20.58
C TYR A 141 18.95 24.72 -20.05
N TYR A 142 19.44 24.06 -19.01
CA TYR A 142 18.73 22.98 -18.34
C TYR A 142 18.54 23.28 -16.86
N ILE A 143 17.52 22.66 -16.27
CA ILE A 143 17.36 22.63 -14.82
C ILE A 143 18.57 21.90 -14.24
N GLY A 144 19.28 22.58 -13.33
CA GLY A 144 20.40 22.07 -12.57
C GLY A 144 20.10 22.07 -11.07
N GLY A 145 20.85 21.27 -10.34
CA GLY A 145 20.78 21.20 -8.88
C GLY A 145 19.77 20.16 -8.41
N ASN A 146 20.23 19.31 -7.50
CA ASN A 146 19.49 18.16 -6.99
C ASN A 146 18.09 18.56 -6.52
N ALA A 147 17.93 19.65 -5.76
CA ALA A 147 16.61 20.04 -5.24
C ALA A 147 15.63 20.42 -6.37
N ALA A 148 16.11 21.15 -7.37
CA ALA A 148 15.31 21.56 -8.52
C ALA A 148 14.95 20.35 -9.40
N LEU A 149 15.91 19.46 -9.66
CA LEU A 149 15.72 18.23 -10.45
C LEU A 149 14.73 17.27 -9.79
N MET A 150 14.88 17.01 -8.48
CA MET A 150 13.92 16.21 -7.71
C MET A 150 12.54 16.85 -7.73
N SER A 151 12.46 18.18 -7.58
CA SER A 151 11.18 18.89 -7.58
C SER A 151 10.47 18.84 -8.92
N GLU A 152 11.20 19.03 -10.01
CA GLU A 152 10.72 18.88 -11.39
C GLU A 152 10.19 17.47 -11.62
N LYS A 153 10.94 16.46 -11.16
CA LYS A 153 10.53 15.07 -11.30
C LYS A 153 9.24 14.78 -10.53
N ILE A 154 9.14 15.26 -9.29
CA ILE A 154 7.95 15.06 -8.45
C ILE A 154 6.75 15.76 -9.11
N ALA A 155 6.91 17.02 -9.52
CA ALA A 155 5.84 17.81 -10.11
C ALA A 155 5.32 17.23 -11.44
N SER A 156 6.22 16.78 -12.32
CA SER A 156 5.87 16.22 -13.63
C SER A 156 5.28 14.81 -13.55
N SER A 157 5.78 13.97 -12.64
CA SER A 157 5.43 12.53 -12.60
C SER A 157 4.38 12.18 -11.54
N PHE A 158 4.14 13.05 -10.56
CA PHE A 158 3.23 12.80 -9.43
C PHE A 158 2.25 13.98 -9.24
N PRO A 159 1.23 14.12 -10.10
CA PRO A 159 0.33 15.29 -10.08
C PRO A 159 -0.52 15.43 -8.81
N LYS A 160 -0.63 14.37 -8.00
CA LYS A 160 -1.32 14.39 -6.69
C LYS A 160 -0.45 14.94 -5.55
N THR A 161 0.84 15.15 -5.82
CA THR A 161 1.81 15.66 -4.84
C THR A 161 2.11 17.12 -5.15
N THR A 162 1.86 17.97 -4.17
CA THR A 162 2.26 19.38 -4.21
C THR A 162 3.69 19.49 -3.74
N THR A 163 4.57 19.96 -4.63
CA THR A 163 5.98 20.19 -4.34
C THR A 163 6.22 21.65 -4.02
N TYR A 164 6.88 21.91 -2.89
CA TYR A 164 7.35 23.22 -2.49
C TYR A 164 8.88 23.26 -2.59
N LEU A 165 9.40 24.08 -3.51
CA LEU A 165 10.83 24.20 -3.73
C LEU A 165 11.39 25.42 -3.00
N VAL A 166 12.46 25.23 -2.23
CA VAL A 166 13.24 26.31 -1.61
C VAL A 166 14.67 26.24 -2.12
N GLY A 167 15.13 27.34 -2.70
CA GLY A 167 16.50 27.51 -3.15
C GLY A 167 16.65 28.86 -3.85
N PRO A 168 17.86 29.19 -4.34
CA PRO A 168 18.09 30.37 -5.16
C PRO A 168 17.45 30.20 -6.55
N ILE A 169 16.29 30.84 -6.78
CA ILE A 169 15.54 30.70 -8.04
C ILE A 169 15.55 32.03 -8.79
N GLY A 170 16.30 32.10 -9.88
CA GLY A 170 16.31 33.25 -10.78
C GLY A 170 15.24 33.15 -11.88
N PRO A 171 15.16 34.16 -12.76
CA PRO A 171 14.15 34.23 -13.81
C PRO A 171 14.26 33.08 -14.84
N ARG A 172 15.47 32.62 -15.19
CA ARG A 172 15.64 31.54 -16.17
C ARG A 172 15.22 30.20 -15.57
N LEU A 173 15.68 29.88 -14.36
CA LEU A 173 15.27 28.67 -13.67
C LEU A 173 13.76 28.66 -13.43
N GLN A 174 13.19 29.82 -13.08
CA GLN A 174 11.76 29.96 -12.90
C GLN A 174 10.97 29.57 -14.16
N ALA A 175 11.45 29.94 -15.34
CA ALA A 175 10.83 29.63 -16.63
C ALA A 175 10.99 28.15 -17.04
N LEU A 176 12.06 27.49 -16.60
CA LEU A 176 12.31 26.07 -16.87
C LEU A 176 11.49 25.14 -15.97
N LEU A 177 11.26 25.53 -14.72
CA LEU A 177 10.57 24.70 -13.72
C LEU A 177 9.06 24.54 -14.00
N HIS A 178 8.55 23.34 -13.73
CA HIS A 178 7.14 23.00 -13.87
C HIS A 178 6.22 23.99 -13.11
N PRO A 179 5.09 24.43 -13.71
CA PRO A 179 4.25 25.48 -13.15
C PRO A 179 3.56 25.10 -11.83
N SER A 180 3.39 23.80 -11.55
CA SER A 180 2.79 23.34 -10.28
C SER A 180 3.73 23.43 -9.06
N ILE A 181 5.02 23.70 -9.26
CA ILE A 181 5.98 23.82 -8.16
C ILE A 181 5.71 25.13 -7.40
N VAL A 182 5.31 24.99 -6.14
CA VAL A 182 5.03 26.10 -5.23
C VAL A 182 6.35 26.71 -4.74
N ARG A 183 6.40 28.05 -4.74
CA ARG A 183 7.59 28.86 -4.46
C ARG A 183 7.17 30.10 -3.68
N THR A 184 8.06 30.70 -2.89
CA THR A 184 7.81 32.01 -2.25
C THR A 184 8.56 33.13 -2.95
N ASN A 185 8.09 34.36 -2.81
CA ASN A 185 8.82 35.52 -3.35
C ASN A 185 10.20 35.67 -2.69
N SER A 186 10.36 35.23 -1.44
CA SER A 186 11.63 35.29 -0.72
C SER A 186 12.73 34.41 -1.34
N THR A 187 12.39 33.37 -2.10
CA THR A 187 13.37 32.49 -2.78
C THR A 187 13.81 33.01 -4.14
N ARG A 188 13.28 34.16 -4.59
CA ARG A 188 13.62 34.74 -5.89
C ARG A 188 14.88 35.58 -5.80
N ILE A 189 15.81 35.29 -6.69
CA ILE A 189 17.04 36.08 -6.87
C ILE A 189 17.00 36.84 -8.20
N VAL A 190 17.82 37.88 -8.31
CA VAL A 190 17.84 38.76 -9.50
C VAL A 190 18.52 38.08 -10.71
N LYS A 191 19.59 37.32 -10.47
CA LYS A 191 20.32 36.53 -11.47
C LYS A 191 20.37 35.07 -11.04
N ASP A 192 20.13 34.16 -11.97
CA ASP A 192 20.28 32.71 -11.76
C ASP A 192 21.72 32.33 -11.40
N GLU A 193 21.87 31.29 -10.57
CA GLU A 193 23.16 30.59 -10.44
C GLU A 193 23.36 29.70 -11.65
N LEU A 194 24.50 29.85 -12.32
CA LEU A 194 24.80 29.17 -13.58
C LEU A 194 25.98 28.22 -13.37
N HIS A 195 25.85 27.02 -13.92
CA HIS A 195 26.93 26.03 -13.99
C HIS A 195 27.29 25.83 -15.46
N VAL A 196 28.56 25.97 -15.80
CA VAL A 196 29.06 25.68 -17.15
C VAL A 196 29.55 24.24 -17.17
N ILE A 197 28.85 23.39 -17.93
CA ILE A 197 29.19 21.98 -18.11
C ILE A 197 29.87 21.83 -19.47
N MET A 198 31.16 21.56 -19.43
CA MET A 198 32.04 21.39 -20.58
C MET A 198 32.18 19.90 -20.89
N GLU A 199 31.41 19.41 -21.85
CA GLU A 199 31.42 18.01 -22.28
C GLU A 199 32.47 17.76 -23.35
N TYR A 200 33.04 16.54 -23.34
CA TYR A 200 33.93 16.05 -24.38
C TYR A 200 33.73 14.55 -24.60
N LYS A 201 33.96 14.11 -25.83
CA LYS A 201 33.76 12.74 -26.30
C LYS A 201 35.08 11.98 -26.35
N GLN A 202 35.00 10.66 -26.24
CA GLN A 202 36.13 9.78 -26.48
C GLN A 202 36.69 10.01 -27.89
N GLY A 203 38.01 10.16 -28.00
CA GLY A 203 38.70 10.43 -29.26
C GLY A 203 38.69 11.90 -29.68
N GLU A 204 38.06 12.79 -28.92
CA GLU A 204 38.11 14.23 -29.15
C GLU A 204 39.52 14.76 -28.87
N ILE A 205 39.95 15.76 -29.64
CA ILE A 205 41.33 16.27 -29.65
C ILE A 205 41.33 17.69 -29.12
N LEU A 206 42.26 18.00 -28.21
CA LEU A 206 42.54 19.36 -27.74
C LEU A 206 44.06 19.57 -27.70
N GLY A 207 44.59 20.37 -28.62
CA GLY A 207 46.03 20.51 -28.83
C GLY A 207 46.67 19.16 -29.19
N GLU A 208 47.64 18.70 -28.38
CA GLU A 208 48.31 17.40 -28.54
C GLU A 208 47.61 16.25 -27.81
N TYR A 209 46.50 16.51 -27.10
CA TYR A 209 45.85 15.53 -26.24
C TYR A 209 44.61 14.93 -26.89
N VAL A 210 44.39 13.64 -26.64
CA VAL A 210 43.21 12.89 -27.07
C VAL A 210 42.48 12.37 -25.84
N ALA A 211 41.16 12.61 -25.76
CA ALA A 211 40.36 12.14 -24.64
C ALA A 211 40.20 10.61 -24.68
N PRO A 212 40.63 9.86 -23.63
CA PRO A 212 40.53 8.40 -23.61
C PRO A 212 39.09 7.90 -23.37
N ALA A 213 38.22 8.75 -22.81
CA ALA A 213 36.82 8.46 -22.55
C ALA A 213 35.97 9.74 -22.64
N SER A 214 34.69 9.59 -22.97
CA SER A 214 33.72 10.70 -22.92
C SER A 214 33.43 11.08 -21.47
N SER A 215 33.52 12.36 -21.14
CA SER A 215 33.26 12.86 -19.79
C SER A 215 32.91 14.36 -19.82
N ARG A 216 32.84 14.98 -18.64
CA ARG A 216 32.52 16.40 -18.47
C ARG A 216 33.36 17.06 -17.39
N PHE A 217 33.62 18.35 -17.56
CA PHE A 217 34.20 19.25 -16.57
C PHE A 217 33.16 20.31 -16.21
N ILE A 218 32.90 20.53 -14.94
CA ILE A 218 31.89 21.48 -14.46
C ILE A 218 32.60 22.65 -13.78
N THR A 219 32.19 23.88 -14.09
CA THR A 219 32.62 25.06 -13.33
C THR A 219 31.46 25.96 -12.94
N SER A 220 31.52 26.51 -11.73
CA SER A 220 30.47 27.36 -11.16
C SER A 220 31.01 28.49 -10.29
N HIS A 221 30.21 29.53 -10.15
CA HIS A 221 30.39 30.60 -9.16
C HIS A 221 29.13 30.70 -8.27
N ASP A 222 28.95 29.71 -7.39
CA ASP A 222 27.77 29.62 -6.52
C ASP A 222 27.92 30.49 -5.27
N ARG A 223 26.98 31.42 -5.06
CA ARG A 223 26.98 32.37 -3.94
C ARG A 223 25.88 32.08 -2.92
N TYR A 224 24.76 31.55 -3.37
CA TYR A 224 23.51 31.41 -2.64
C TYR A 224 23.16 29.96 -2.30
N SER A 225 23.45 28.97 -3.17
CA SER A 225 23.09 27.54 -2.99
C SER A 225 23.69 26.86 -1.75
N GLY A 226 24.57 27.54 -1.00
CA GLY A 226 25.08 27.10 0.30
C GLY A 226 25.03 28.19 1.38
N SER A 227 24.24 29.26 1.20
CA SER A 227 24.17 30.38 2.12
C SER A 227 23.31 30.08 3.36
N SER A 228 23.64 30.67 4.50
CA SER A 228 22.86 30.52 5.73
C SER A 228 21.42 31.03 5.57
N VAL A 229 21.23 32.06 4.75
CA VAL A 229 19.91 32.66 4.44
C VAL A 229 18.99 31.62 3.80
N VAL A 230 19.45 30.90 2.77
CA VAL A 230 18.63 29.87 2.10
C VAL A 230 18.35 28.69 3.03
N ILE A 231 19.32 28.27 3.84
CA ILE A 231 19.14 27.21 4.84
C ILE A 231 18.05 27.60 5.85
N GLU A 232 18.10 28.81 6.40
CA GLU A 232 17.08 29.30 7.35
C GLU A 232 15.71 29.42 6.71
N MET A 233 15.64 29.91 5.47
CA MET A 233 14.39 29.99 4.73
C MET A 233 13.77 28.61 4.50
N PHE A 234 14.57 27.60 4.19
CA PHE A 234 14.08 26.22 4.04
C PHE A 234 13.44 25.72 5.33
N PHE A 235 14.13 25.84 6.47
CA PHE A 235 13.58 25.39 7.75
C PHE A 235 12.38 26.23 8.21
N LYS A 236 12.35 27.53 7.93
CA LYS A 236 11.18 28.38 8.16
C LYS A 236 9.99 27.95 7.31
N ALA A 237 10.21 27.62 6.04
CA ALA A 237 9.17 27.16 5.13
C ALA A 237 8.56 25.81 5.55
N ILE A 238 9.33 24.91 6.19
CA ILE A 238 8.79 23.66 6.75
C ILE A 238 7.62 23.94 7.69
N SER A 239 7.78 24.87 8.63
CA SER A 239 6.72 25.22 9.59
C SER A 239 5.48 25.86 8.93
N GLN A 240 5.68 26.61 7.84
CA GLN A 240 4.60 27.31 7.13
C GLN A 240 3.82 26.37 6.20
N PHE A 241 4.54 25.47 5.53
CA PHE A 241 3.97 24.56 4.53
C PHE A 241 3.39 23.28 5.15
N ASN A 242 3.86 22.89 6.33
CA ASN A 242 3.47 21.68 7.05
C ASN A 242 3.56 20.41 6.16
N PRO A 243 4.78 20.04 5.70
CA PRO A 243 4.99 18.96 4.75
C PRO A 243 4.75 17.57 5.36
N ASP A 244 4.43 16.60 4.50
CA ASP A 244 4.36 15.18 4.86
C ASP A 244 5.72 14.46 4.61
N LEU A 245 6.63 15.11 3.87
CA LEU A 245 8.00 14.65 3.58
C LEU A 245 8.92 15.85 3.37
N ILE A 246 10.11 15.80 3.96
CA ILE A 246 11.16 16.80 3.80
C ILE A 246 12.33 16.17 3.04
N ILE A 247 12.73 16.78 1.94
CA ILE A 247 13.92 16.39 1.16
C ILE A 247 14.97 17.48 1.32
N LEU A 248 16.09 17.11 1.93
CA LEU A 248 17.27 17.96 2.08
C LEU A 248 18.37 17.47 1.14
N THR A 249 18.97 18.39 0.41
CA THR A 249 20.08 18.18 -0.51
C THR A 249 20.88 19.49 -0.65
N GLY A 250 21.99 19.46 -1.38
CA GLY A 250 22.92 20.59 -1.51
C GLY A 250 23.90 20.72 -0.34
N VAL A 251 23.87 19.80 0.63
CA VAL A 251 24.83 19.78 1.75
C VAL A 251 26.26 19.62 1.21
N HIS A 252 26.48 18.91 0.10
CA HIS A 252 27.79 18.75 -0.52
C HIS A 252 28.43 20.07 -1.00
N LEU A 253 27.63 21.10 -1.32
CA LEU A 253 28.11 22.40 -1.80
C LEU A 253 28.83 23.22 -0.72
N LEU A 254 28.64 22.89 0.56
CA LEU A 254 29.33 23.58 1.65
C LEU A 254 30.84 23.26 1.71
N LYS A 255 31.33 22.31 0.89
CA LYS A 255 32.75 21.93 0.81
C LYS A 255 33.67 23.10 0.44
N HIS A 256 33.20 24.05 -0.36
CA HIS A 256 34.01 25.19 -0.82
C HIS A 256 34.10 26.34 0.20
N GLN A 257 33.44 26.23 1.34
CA GLN A 257 33.43 27.26 2.38
C GLN A 257 34.56 27.02 3.38
N ASN A 258 35.09 28.10 3.96
CA ASN A 258 36.07 27.99 5.03
C ASN A 258 35.51 27.20 6.23
N ARG A 259 36.39 26.49 6.95
CA ARG A 259 36.04 25.49 7.98
C ARG A 259 35.08 26.03 9.03
N GLU A 260 35.28 27.26 9.52
CA GLU A 260 34.42 27.87 10.54
C GLU A 260 32.98 28.08 10.05
N MET A 261 32.81 28.70 8.89
CA MET A 261 31.49 28.92 8.27
C MET A 261 30.78 27.59 7.96
N ARG A 262 31.54 26.61 7.48
CA ARG A 262 31.03 25.26 7.19
C ARG A 262 30.47 24.61 8.45
N MET A 263 31.22 24.69 9.55
CA MET A 263 30.83 24.16 10.85
C MET A 263 29.60 24.86 11.43
N GLU A 264 29.50 26.17 11.29
CA GLU A 264 28.33 26.94 11.72
C GLU A 264 27.07 26.49 10.97
N LYS A 265 27.16 26.34 9.64
CA LYS A 265 26.04 25.88 8.80
C LYS A 265 25.62 24.44 9.13
N LEU A 266 26.57 23.53 9.35
CA LEU A 266 26.25 22.16 9.80
C LEU A 266 25.55 22.14 11.17
N ARG A 267 25.98 23.00 12.11
CA ARG A 267 25.31 23.16 13.41
C ARG A 267 23.89 23.71 13.25
N LEU A 268 23.70 24.69 12.36
CA LEU A 268 22.40 25.25 12.04
C LEU A 268 21.45 24.17 11.47
N ILE A 269 21.91 23.38 10.48
CA ILE A 269 21.12 22.30 9.90
C ILE A 269 20.76 21.27 10.98
N LYS A 270 21.75 20.80 11.76
CA LYS A 270 21.52 19.84 12.86
C LYS A 270 20.48 20.37 13.85
N ARG A 271 20.60 21.61 14.30
CA ARG A 271 19.67 22.23 15.26
C ARG A 271 18.24 22.21 14.73
N ASN A 272 18.05 22.60 13.47
CA ASN A 272 16.72 22.63 12.88
C ASN A 272 16.17 21.22 12.60
N LEU A 273 16.98 20.26 12.17
CA LEU A 273 16.56 18.85 12.00
C LEU A 273 16.05 18.23 13.30
N MET A 274 16.60 18.63 14.45
CA MET A 274 16.11 18.19 15.76
C MET A 274 14.76 18.82 16.16
N GLN A 275 14.39 19.96 15.55
CA GLN A 275 13.13 20.66 15.80
C GLN A 275 12.00 20.21 14.87
N VAL A 276 12.32 19.54 13.76
CA VAL A 276 11.32 18.97 12.85
C VAL A 276 10.45 17.96 13.60
N ASP A 277 9.14 17.99 13.33
CA ASP A 277 8.17 17.04 13.88
C ASP A 277 8.67 15.60 13.64
N PRO A 278 8.85 14.78 14.69
CA PRO A 278 9.38 13.43 14.55
C PRO A 278 8.54 12.54 13.62
N LYS A 279 7.26 12.86 13.35
CA LYS A 279 6.38 12.11 12.44
C LYS A 279 6.65 12.38 10.96
N VAL A 280 7.33 13.48 10.62
CA VAL A 280 7.65 13.83 9.23
C VAL A 280 9.03 13.26 8.90
N PRO A 281 9.14 12.33 7.93
CA PRO A 281 10.42 11.77 7.54
C PRO A 281 11.27 12.83 6.82
N VAL A 282 12.57 12.85 7.14
CA VAL A 282 13.57 13.64 6.44
C VAL A 282 14.43 12.72 5.57
N HIS A 283 14.49 13.01 4.28
CA HIS A 283 15.37 12.35 3.32
C HIS A 283 16.56 13.25 3.00
N LEU A 284 17.77 12.69 3.00
CA LEU A 284 19.00 13.34 2.56
C LEU A 284 19.47 12.72 1.25
N GLU A 285 19.50 13.53 0.19
CA GLU A 285 20.19 13.18 -1.06
C GLU A 285 21.65 13.64 -0.93
N MET A 286 22.59 12.70 -1.09
CA MET A 286 24.00 13.04 -1.18
C MET A 286 24.37 13.49 -2.58
N GLY A 287 25.48 14.21 -2.67
CA GLY A 287 26.10 14.53 -3.95
C GLY A 287 27.62 14.43 -3.81
N SER A 288 28.33 14.80 -4.87
CA SER A 288 29.79 14.60 -4.94
C SER A 288 30.55 15.40 -3.88
N ILE A 289 31.23 14.69 -2.98
CA ILE A 289 32.13 15.23 -1.96
C ILE A 289 33.48 14.53 -2.04
N SER A 290 34.56 15.30 -1.98
CA SER A 290 35.95 14.83 -1.99
C SER A 290 36.77 15.23 -0.75
N ASP A 291 36.18 16.01 0.17
CA ASP A 291 36.82 16.49 1.39
C ASP A 291 36.55 15.53 2.56
N SER A 292 37.62 14.91 3.08
CA SER A 292 37.57 13.90 4.14
C SER A 292 37.12 14.48 5.48
N ASP A 293 37.67 15.62 5.89
CA ASP A 293 37.28 16.33 7.11
C ASP A 293 35.79 16.67 7.05
N TYR A 294 35.30 17.10 5.88
CA TYR A 294 33.90 17.45 5.71
C TYR A 294 32.96 16.24 5.81
N VAL A 295 33.27 15.14 5.13
CA VAL A 295 32.43 13.94 5.18
C VAL A 295 32.34 13.39 6.60
N GLN A 296 33.44 13.42 7.35
CA GLN A 296 33.43 13.00 8.75
C GLN A 296 32.46 13.83 9.59
N GLU A 297 32.36 15.13 9.30
CA GLU A 297 31.43 16.05 9.94
C GLU A 297 29.97 15.78 9.54
N VAL A 298 29.70 15.52 8.26
CA VAL A 298 28.36 15.13 7.76
C VAL A 298 27.89 13.81 8.39
N LEU A 299 28.76 12.80 8.45
CA LEU A 299 28.50 11.50 9.08
C LEU A 299 28.14 11.63 10.57
N LYS A 300 28.79 12.55 11.29
CA LYS A 300 28.55 12.74 12.73
C LYS A 300 27.37 13.65 13.05
N ARG A 301 27.06 14.63 12.18
CA ARG A 301 26.14 15.74 12.52
C ARG A 301 24.85 15.79 11.73
N ILE A 302 24.80 15.17 10.55
CA ILE A 302 23.62 15.23 9.67
C ILE A 302 22.99 13.85 9.54
N ILE A 303 23.75 12.85 9.10
CA ILE A 303 23.25 11.49 8.82
C ILE A 303 22.47 10.87 9.99
N PRO A 304 22.88 11.03 11.26
CA PRO A 304 22.14 10.47 12.39
C PRO A 304 20.75 11.11 12.60
N HIS A 305 20.50 12.29 12.05
CA HIS A 305 19.28 13.07 12.28
C HIS A 305 18.31 13.06 11.10
N VAL A 306 18.58 12.29 10.05
CA VAL A 306 17.68 12.07 8.91
C VAL A 306 17.12 10.66 8.94
N ASP A 307 15.93 10.44 8.40
CA ASP A 307 15.26 9.14 8.39
C ASP A 307 15.68 8.28 7.21
N SER A 308 16.00 8.92 6.09
CA SER A 308 16.43 8.26 4.87
C SER A 308 17.64 8.94 4.23
N LEU A 309 18.52 8.13 3.64
CA LEU A 309 19.71 8.56 2.91
C LEU A 309 19.68 7.96 1.49
N ALA A 310 20.13 8.71 0.49
CA ALA A 310 20.43 8.21 -0.85
C ALA A 310 21.84 8.60 -1.28
N LEU A 311 22.51 7.68 -1.97
CA LEU A 311 23.91 7.81 -2.40
C LEU A 311 24.29 6.78 -3.48
N ASN A 312 25.34 7.11 -4.24
CA ASN A 312 25.93 6.25 -5.26
C ASN A 312 27.18 5.47 -4.81
N GLU A 313 27.78 4.68 -5.70
CA GLU A 313 28.99 3.89 -5.40
C GLU A 313 30.20 4.71 -4.97
N GLN A 314 30.38 5.91 -5.50
CA GLN A 314 31.53 6.76 -5.19
C GLN A 314 31.38 7.32 -3.77
N GLU A 315 30.21 7.85 -3.45
CA GLU A 315 29.88 8.38 -2.12
C GLU A 315 29.93 7.29 -1.06
N LEU A 316 29.41 6.08 -1.35
CA LEU A 316 29.45 4.95 -0.42
C LEU A 316 30.90 4.53 -0.11
N ALA A 317 31.72 4.39 -1.15
CA ALA A 317 33.12 4.02 -1.00
C ALA A 317 33.88 5.08 -0.20
N PHE A 318 33.62 6.36 -0.49
CA PHE A 318 34.26 7.47 0.20
C PHE A 318 33.86 7.55 1.68
N PHE A 319 32.58 7.33 2.01
CA PHE A 319 32.12 7.25 3.39
C PHE A 319 32.83 6.14 4.17
N SER A 320 33.00 4.98 3.54
CA SER A 320 33.73 3.87 4.13
C SER A 320 35.22 4.20 4.32
N HIS A 321 35.85 4.81 3.31
CA HIS A 321 37.25 5.23 3.39
C HIS A 321 37.52 6.21 4.53
N VAL A 322 36.70 7.26 4.64
CA VAL A 322 36.89 8.34 5.63
C VAL A 322 36.61 7.89 7.06
N ALA A 323 35.65 6.99 7.25
CA ALA A 323 35.24 6.53 8.57
C ALA A 323 35.83 5.18 8.98
N ASN A 324 36.84 4.68 8.26
CA ASN A 324 37.45 3.36 8.46
C ASN A 324 36.40 2.23 8.48
N GLY A 325 35.42 2.29 7.58
CA GLY A 325 34.41 1.27 7.37
C GLY A 325 34.92 0.07 6.56
N PRO A 326 34.07 -0.96 6.36
CA PRO A 326 34.42 -2.13 5.56
C PRO A 326 34.82 -1.76 4.13
N TYR A 327 35.87 -2.36 3.59
CA TYR A 327 36.29 -2.12 2.20
C TYR A 327 36.58 -0.65 1.84
N GLY A 328 37.01 0.17 2.82
CA GLY A 328 37.41 1.56 2.57
C GLY A 328 38.64 1.71 1.66
N ASP A 329 39.40 0.63 1.47
CA ASP A 329 40.51 0.51 0.52
C ASP A 329 40.05 0.48 -0.95
N LEU A 330 38.75 0.28 -1.22
CA LEU A 330 38.23 0.31 -2.58
C LEU A 330 38.16 1.73 -3.17
N TYR A 331 38.23 2.77 -2.35
CA TYR A 331 38.18 4.15 -2.84
C TYR A 331 39.54 4.55 -3.47
N PRO A 332 39.56 5.19 -4.66
CA PRO A 332 38.41 5.59 -5.48
C PRO A 332 37.85 4.43 -6.32
N MET A 333 36.51 4.33 -6.40
CA MET A 333 35.83 3.31 -7.21
C MET A 333 35.34 3.83 -8.55
N SER A 334 35.64 3.07 -9.60
CA SER A 334 35.08 3.28 -10.94
C SER A 334 33.59 2.85 -10.99
N PRO A 335 32.72 3.58 -11.69
CA PRO A 335 31.33 3.19 -11.86
C PRO A 335 31.18 1.78 -12.44
N GLY A 336 30.27 0.99 -11.88
CA GLY A 336 30.00 -0.38 -12.34
C GLY A 336 31.05 -1.45 -12.00
N ALA A 337 32.18 -1.11 -11.37
CA ALA A 337 33.21 -2.07 -10.94
C ALA A 337 32.89 -2.75 -9.58
N VAL A 338 31.73 -2.45 -9.00
CA VAL A 338 31.43 -2.78 -7.61
C VAL A 338 30.70 -4.11 -7.47
N HIS A 339 31.24 -4.99 -6.63
CA HIS A 339 30.55 -6.23 -6.28
C HIS A 339 29.48 -6.02 -5.20
N VAL A 340 28.29 -6.57 -5.43
CA VAL A 340 27.11 -6.40 -4.56
C VAL A 340 27.39 -6.78 -3.10
N HIS A 341 28.05 -7.91 -2.85
CA HIS A 341 28.38 -8.34 -1.47
C HIS A 341 29.24 -7.33 -0.69
N LYS A 342 30.13 -6.58 -1.35
CA LYS A 342 30.94 -5.56 -0.67
C LYS A 342 30.07 -4.36 -0.29
N VAL A 343 29.19 -3.94 -1.19
CA VAL A 343 28.21 -2.86 -0.93
C VAL A 343 27.30 -3.22 0.24
N VAL A 344 26.83 -4.47 0.30
CA VAL A 344 25.98 -4.96 1.39
C VAL A 344 26.68 -4.86 2.75
N GLU A 345 27.98 -5.18 2.84
CA GLU A 345 28.76 -5.00 4.07
C GLU A 345 28.88 -3.51 4.47
N ILE A 346 29.16 -2.62 3.51
CA ILE A 346 29.27 -1.18 3.80
C ILE A 346 27.92 -0.61 4.22
N LEU A 347 26.83 -0.94 3.53
CA LEU A 347 25.48 -0.46 3.87
C LEU A 347 25.01 -1.00 5.22
N TYR A 348 25.35 -2.27 5.54
CA TYR A 348 25.08 -2.85 6.85
C TYR A 348 25.84 -2.10 7.95
N TRP A 349 27.13 -1.80 7.76
CA TRP A 349 27.92 -0.98 8.67
C TRP A 349 27.31 0.43 8.81
N LEU A 350 26.99 1.11 7.70
CA LEU A 350 26.47 2.48 7.71
C LEU A 350 25.16 2.59 8.50
N ILE A 351 24.19 1.68 8.26
CA ILE A 351 22.89 1.70 8.94
C ILE A 351 22.96 1.23 10.40
N THR A 352 23.97 0.44 10.78
CA THR A 352 24.15 0.01 12.17
C THR A 352 24.96 1.00 13.00
N THR A 353 25.96 1.65 12.39
CA THR A 353 26.81 2.67 13.03
C THR A 353 26.12 4.02 13.15
N TYR A 354 25.41 4.47 12.11
CA TYR A 354 24.78 5.80 12.07
C TYR A 354 23.26 5.76 12.04
N GLY A 355 22.67 4.57 12.07
CA GLY A 355 21.23 4.38 12.14
C GLY A 355 20.70 4.11 13.53
N TYR A 356 19.39 4.04 13.59
CA TYR A 356 18.64 3.92 14.84
C TYR A 356 18.82 2.54 15.50
N ASP A 357 19.15 2.51 16.80
CA ASP A 357 19.24 1.28 17.59
C ASP A 357 18.26 1.30 18.77
N LYS A 358 17.23 0.44 18.70
CA LYS A 358 16.20 0.27 19.74
C LYS A 358 16.58 -0.76 20.80
N THR A 359 17.57 -1.59 20.54
CA THR A 359 17.88 -2.76 21.37
C THR A 359 18.69 -2.41 22.61
N ASN A 360 19.38 -1.26 22.58
CA ASN A 360 20.20 -0.79 23.69
C ASN A 360 19.97 0.71 23.93
N PRO A 361 19.13 1.09 24.93
CA PRO A 361 18.91 2.49 25.31
C PRO A 361 20.18 3.24 25.75
N SER A 362 21.23 2.51 26.12
CA SER A 362 22.54 3.05 26.51
C SER A 362 23.49 3.18 25.31
N SER A 363 23.07 2.79 24.11
CA SER A 363 23.85 2.95 22.88
C SER A 363 24.03 4.43 22.56
N ALA A 364 25.21 4.81 22.05
CA ALA A 364 25.45 6.16 21.52
C ALA A 364 24.47 6.53 20.39
N ASN A 365 23.87 5.53 19.75
CA ASN A 365 22.92 5.69 18.64
C ASN A 365 21.47 5.85 19.13
N TYR A 366 21.25 5.90 20.44
CA TYR A 366 19.94 6.14 21.03
C TYR A 366 19.46 7.56 20.67
N GLY A 367 18.47 7.64 19.78
CA GLY A 367 17.92 8.90 19.25
C GLY A 367 18.32 9.20 17.80
N TYR A 368 19.15 8.36 17.17
CA TYR A 368 19.38 8.43 15.73
C TYR A 368 18.11 8.07 14.96
N LYS A 369 17.89 8.65 13.79
CA LYS A 369 16.67 8.49 12.99
C LYS A 369 16.86 7.61 11.75
N LEU A 370 18.09 7.45 11.27
CA LEU A 370 18.36 6.79 9.99
C LEU A 370 17.89 5.34 10.04
N SER A 371 16.97 5.02 9.13
CA SER A 371 16.27 3.74 9.06
C SER A 371 16.08 3.24 7.63
N ARG A 372 16.39 4.05 6.61
CA ARG A 372 16.33 3.68 5.18
C ARG A 372 17.53 4.24 4.41
N ILE A 373 18.20 3.41 3.62
CA ILE A 373 19.24 3.82 2.68
C ILE A 373 18.84 3.33 1.28
N HIS A 374 18.82 4.23 0.31
CA HIS A 374 18.61 3.92 -1.09
C HIS A 374 19.94 4.06 -1.83
N PHE A 375 20.54 2.93 -2.17
CA PHE A 375 21.77 2.87 -2.92
C PHE A 375 21.46 2.67 -4.40
N HIS A 376 21.97 3.54 -5.25
CA HIS A 376 21.83 3.43 -6.70
C HIS A 376 23.22 3.39 -7.34
N SER A 377 23.46 2.38 -8.18
CA SER A 377 24.64 2.27 -9.02
C SER A 377 24.20 2.04 -10.47
N LEU A 378 25.12 2.26 -11.40
CA LEU A 378 24.90 2.04 -12.83
C LEU A 378 24.29 0.68 -13.15
N THR A 379 24.70 -0.40 -12.46
CA THR A 379 24.32 -1.78 -12.84
C THR A 379 23.27 -2.43 -11.94
N PHE A 380 23.03 -1.89 -10.74
CA PHE A 380 22.04 -2.41 -9.80
C PHE A 380 21.68 -1.37 -8.75
N HIS A 381 20.48 -1.47 -8.17
CA HIS A 381 20.07 -0.68 -7.01
C HIS A 381 19.84 -1.59 -5.79
N LEU A 382 20.05 -1.04 -4.61
CA LEU A 382 19.76 -1.68 -3.32
C LEU A 382 18.93 -0.75 -2.45
N MET A 383 17.93 -1.31 -1.77
CA MET A 383 17.24 -0.63 -0.67
C MET A 383 17.52 -1.37 0.62
N VAL A 384 18.02 -0.64 1.61
CA VAL A 384 18.37 -1.17 2.93
C VAL A 384 17.54 -0.46 3.96
N TYR A 385 16.87 -1.18 4.84
CA TYR A 385 16.09 -0.57 5.89
C TYR A 385 16.11 -1.37 7.18
N ARG A 386 15.92 -0.65 8.28
CA ARG A 386 15.93 -1.18 9.65
C ARG A 386 14.71 -0.68 10.40
N GLY A 387 14.01 -1.59 11.07
CA GLY A 387 12.76 -1.30 11.79
C GLY A 387 11.50 -1.39 10.92
N THR A 388 10.43 -0.76 11.38
CA THR A 388 9.06 -0.93 10.84
C THR A 388 8.48 0.35 10.26
N ASP A 389 9.28 1.41 10.19
CA ASP A 389 8.79 2.75 9.82
C ASP A 389 8.55 2.86 8.30
N TRP A 390 9.11 1.96 7.48
CA TRP A 390 9.04 2.01 6.02
C TRP A 390 8.36 0.78 5.39
N SER A 391 7.60 0.98 4.32
CA SER A 391 6.98 -0.07 3.50
C SER A 391 6.96 0.28 2.00
N ASN A 392 6.48 -0.66 1.17
CA ASN A 392 6.44 -0.58 -0.30
C ASN A 392 7.81 -0.46 -0.99
N LEU A 393 8.87 -0.90 -0.33
CA LEU A 393 10.26 -0.66 -0.75
C LEU A 393 10.68 -1.45 -2.00
N GLY A 394 10.10 -2.63 -2.25
CA GLY A 394 10.34 -3.38 -3.49
C GLY A 394 9.79 -2.69 -4.73
N ALA A 395 8.55 -2.20 -4.66
CA ALA A 395 7.95 -1.41 -5.73
C ALA A 395 8.68 -0.08 -5.94
N ALA A 396 9.10 0.58 -4.85
CA ALA A 396 9.92 1.78 -4.89
C ALA A 396 11.26 1.56 -5.61
N LEU A 397 11.98 0.49 -5.29
CA LEU A 397 13.26 0.16 -5.89
C LEU A 397 13.11 -0.16 -7.39
N ALA A 398 12.10 -0.94 -7.77
CA ALA A 398 11.76 -1.23 -9.16
C ALA A 398 11.37 0.03 -9.94
N ALA A 399 10.62 0.94 -9.32
CA ALA A 399 10.23 2.21 -9.94
C ALA A 399 11.45 3.09 -10.22
N GLY A 400 12.42 3.13 -9.29
CA GLY A 400 13.70 3.82 -9.46
C GLY A 400 14.53 3.23 -10.61
N ALA A 401 14.74 1.91 -10.63
CA ALA A 401 15.48 1.23 -11.70
C ALA A 401 14.83 1.44 -13.09
N ARG A 402 13.49 1.40 -13.14
CA ARG A 402 12.73 1.70 -14.35
C ARG A 402 12.90 3.16 -14.79
N ALA A 403 12.85 4.10 -13.86
CA ALA A 403 13.03 5.53 -14.16
C ALA A 403 14.42 5.81 -14.72
N ALA A 404 15.46 5.15 -14.19
CA ALA A 404 16.83 5.25 -14.69
C ALA A 404 16.90 4.88 -16.18
N ALA A 405 16.38 3.70 -16.54
CA ALA A 405 16.39 3.20 -17.90
C ALA A 405 15.62 4.11 -18.88
N ARG A 406 14.43 4.56 -18.48
CA ARG A 406 13.58 5.42 -19.33
C ARG A 406 14.20 6.79 -19.56
N GLN A 407 14.79 7.40 -18.53
CA GLN A 407 15.34 8.74 -18.62
C GLN A 407 16.67 8.79 -19.38
N ALA A 408 17.59 7.84 -19.15
CA ALA A 408 18.88 7.83 -19.82
C ALA A 408 18.74 7.64 -21.35
N CYS A 409 17.80 6.79 -21.78
CA CYS A 409 17.61 6.38 -23.18
C CYS A 409 16.43 7.05 -23.89
N GLN A 410 15.64 7.90 -23.20
CA GLN A 410 14.30 8.32 -23.67
C GLN A 410 13.41 7.14 -24.09
N ALA A 411 13.65 5.96 -23.51
CA ALA A 411 13.00 4.73 -23.92
C ALA A 411 11.56 4.69 -23.38
N THR A 412 10.61 4.42 -24.26
CA THR A 412 9.22 4.11 -23.90
C THR A 412 8.99 2.61 -24.07
N ALA A 413 7.90 2.07 -23.50
CA ALA A 413 7.66 0.62 -23.49
C ALA A 413 7.57 -0.02 -24.90
N ASP A 414 7.35 0.80 -25.94
CA ASP A 414 7.13 0.33 -27.31
C ASP A 414 8.25 0.70 -28.32
N ASN A 415 9.15 1.65 -27.99
CA ASN A 415 10.27 2.06 -28.86
C ASN A 415 11.60 2.12 -28.08
N ASN A 416 12.68 1.61 -28.69
CA ASN A 416 14.09 1.66 -28.22
C ASN A 416 14.55 0.66 -27.14
N MET A 417 14.00 -0.57 -27.06
CA MET A 417 14.60 -1.60 -26.19
C MET A 417 15.98 -2.08 -26.64
N ASP A 418 16.36 -1.85 -27.91
CA ASP A 418 17.69 -2.20 -28.41
C ASP A 418 18.81 -1.32 -27.82
N ASN A 419 18.45 -0.13 -27.30
CA ASN A 419 19.37 0.84 -26.71
C ASN A 419 19.63 0.59 -25.24
N VAL A 420 18.93 -0.35 -24.59
CA VAL A 420 19.20 -0.74 -23.21
C VAL A 420 19.84 -2.13 -23.15
N GLU A 421 20.61 -2.39 -22.11
CA GLU A 421 21.23 -3.69 -21.87
C GLU A 421 21.34 -3.99 -20.38
N LEU A 422 21.30 -5.27 -20.05
CA LEU A 422 21.64 -5.76 -18.72
C LEU A 422 23.16 -5.98 -18.61
N ARG A 423 23.82 -5.23 -17.73
CA ARG A 423 25.26 -5.39 -17.45
C ARG A 423 25.57 -6.21 -16.19
N SER A 424 24.55 -6.72 -15.50
CA SER A 424 24.71 -7.52 -14.28
C SER A 424 25.02 -8.98 -14.60
N SER A 425 25.81 -9.65 -13.77
CA SER A 425 26.11 -11.08 -13.92
C SER A 425 24.86 -11.95 -13.70
N ILE A 426 24.77 -13.07 -14.43
CA ILE A 426 23.65 -14.03 -14.33
C ILE A 426 23.57 -14.69 -12.95
N SER A 427 24.72 -14.95 -12.31
CA SER A 427 24.78 -15.41 -10.93
C SER A 427 25.74 -14.52 -10.15
N LEU A 428 25.31 -14.03 -9.00
CA LEU A 428 26.09 -13.11 -8.16
C LEU A 428 25.91 -13.39 -6.68
N LEU A 429 26.98 -13.20 -5.92
CA LEU A 429 26.95 -13.25 -4.46
C LEU A 429 26.39 -11.93 -3.93
N LEU A 430 25.23 -12.01 -3.26
CA LEU A 430 24.55 -10.88 -2.64
C LEU A 430 25.11 -10.59 -1.24
N ASP A 431 25.28 -11.61 -0.41
CA ASP A 431 25.71 -11.45 0.98
C ASP A 431 26.70 -12.56 1.33
N LYS A 432 27.94 -12.18 1.64
CA LYS A 432 29.03 -13.10 1.94
C LYS A 432 28.84 -13.78 3.30
N GLN A 433 28.32 -13.08 4.32
CA GLN A 433 28.12 -13.67 5.64
C GLN A 433 27.00 -14.70 5.65
N LEU A 434 25.94 -14.48 4.88
CA LEU A 434 24.83 -15.42 4.76
C LEU A 434 25.00 -16.46 3.65
N GLY A 435 26.04 -16.34 2.80
CA GLY A 435 26.20 -17.17 1.61
C GLY A 435 25.04 -17.03 0.63
N LYS A 436 24.43 -15.85 0.54
CA LYS A 436 23.24 -15.61 -0.28
C LYS A 436 23.64 -15.31 -1.72
N TYR A 437 23.12 -16.11 -2.66
CA TYR A 437 23.30 -15.90 -4.10
C TYR A 437 22.00 -15.43 -4.76
N TYR A 438 22.16 -14.64 -5.83
CA TYR A 438 21.11 -14.30 -6.76
C TYR A 438 21.40 -14.94 -8.11
N ASN A 439 20.44 -15.71 -8.60
CA ASN A 439 20.42 -16.19 -9.98
C ASN A 439 19.37 -15.35 -10.72
N PHE A 440 19.82 -14.64 -11.74
CA PHE A 440 19.02 -13.71 -12.49
C PHE A 440 17.94 -14.43 -13.29
N GLU A 441 16.69 -14.06 -13.01
CA GLU A 441 15.50 -14.47 -13.76
C GLU A 441 14.77 -13.19 -14.19
N PRO A 442 14.61 -12.91 -15.50
CA PRO A 442 13.94 -11.68 -15.98
C PRO A 442 12.51 -11.52 -15.46
N GLN A 443 11.84 -12.64 -15.14
CA GLN A 443 10.48 -12.69 -14.60
C GLN A 443 10.41 -12.43 -13.08
N LYS A 444 11.57 -12.47 -12.38
CA LYS A 444 11.72 -12.23 -10.94
C LYS A 444 12.95 -11.34 -10.68
N PRO A 445 12.86 -10.06 -11.04
CA PRO A 445 14.00 -9.16 -10.99
C PRO A 445 14.30 -8.59 -9.61
N LEU A 446 13.47 -8.90 -8.60
CA LEU A 446 13.65 -8.45 -7.23
C LEU A 446 14.00 -9.63 -6.33
N VAL A 447 14.95 -9.41 -5.43
CA VAL A 447 15.24 -10.31 -4.32
C VAL A 447 15.38 -9.54 -3.03
N SER A 448 14.75 -10.07 -1.97
CA SER A 448 14.88 -9.54 -0.62
C SER A 448 15.45 -10.58 0.34
N TRP A 449 16.27 -10.15 1.28
CA TRP A 449 16.77 -10.98 2.39
C TRP A 449 16.98 -10.14 3.64
N MET A 450 17.21 -10.80 4.77
CA MET A 450 17.38 -10.15 6.08
C MET A 450 18.67 -10.63 6.73
N ARG A 451 19.44 -9.70 7.31
CA ARG A 451 20.61 -9.95 8.14
C ARG A 451 20.40 -9.28 9.48
N ASN A 452 20.29 -10.09 10.54
CA ASN A 452 19.84 -9.64 11.86
C ASN A 452 18.50 -8.90 11.79
N ASP A 453 18.47 -7.61 12.08
CA ASP A 453 17.28 -6.74 12.04
C ASP A 453 17.27 -5.76 10.85
N VAL A 454 18.18 -5.95 9.89
CA VAL A 454 18.30 -5.14 8.67
C VAL A 454 17.82 -5.95 7.47
N VAL A 455 16.95 -5.35 6.65
CA VAL A 455 16.41 -5.95 5.43
C VAL A 455 17.03 -5.28 4.22
N PHE A 456 17.38 -6.11 3.23
CA PHE A 456 17.97 -5.73 1.96
C PHE A 456 17.02 -6.12 0.84
N VAL A 457 16.87 -5.24 -0.15
CA VAL A 457 16.12 -5.48 -1.38
C VAL A 457 17.02 -5.11 -2.56
N TYR A 458 17.17 -6.01 -3.53
CA TYR A 458 18.05 -5.88 -4.69
C TYR A 458 17.26 -5.95 -5.99
N THR A 459 17.63 -5.11 -6.96
CA THR A 459 17.20 -5.24 -8.36
C THR A 459 18.34 -4.85 -9.31
N PRO A 460 18.52 -5.53 -10.46
CA PRO A 460 19.44 -5.07 -11.49
C PRO A 460 18.93 -3.79 -12.15
N VAL A 461 19.76 -3.14 -12.97
CA VAL A 461 19.36 -1.95 -13.75
C VAL A 461 19.59 -2.22 -15.24
N LEU A 462 18.68 -1.71 -16.07
CA LEU A 462 18.88 -1.67 -17.51
C LEU A 462 19.66 -0.40 -17.87
N VAL A 463 20.88 -0.59 -18.36
CA VAL A 463 21.82 0.49 -18.69
C VAL A 463 21.59 0.92 -20.12
N CYS A 464 21.53 2.24 -20.34
CA CYS A 464 21.47 2.78 -21.68
C CYS A 464 22.84 2.67 -22.37
N LYS A 465 22.89 2.07 -23.57
CA LYS A 465 24.10 1.95 -24.40
C LYS A 465 24.57 3.31 -24.89
N PHE A 466 23.64 4.18 -25.27
CA PHE A 466 23.88 5.50 -25.84
C PHE A 466 23.05 6.56 -25.09
N PRO A 467 23.47 6.96 -23.87
CA PRO A 467 22.70 7.89 -23.07
C PRO A 467 22.66 9.28 -23.71
N THR A 468 21.48 9.87 -23.79
CA THR A 468 21.31 11.26 -24.27
C THR A 468 21.62 12.29 -23.18
N ARG A 469 21.31 11.95 -21.93
CA ARG A 469 21.61 12.76 -20.74
C ARG A 469 21.73 11.85 -19.52
N THR A 470 22.81 12.02 -18.76
CA THR A 470 23.05 11.29 -17.49
C THR A 470 23.06 12.21 -16.26
N VAL A 471 23.19 13.53 -16.47
CA VAL A 471 23.14 14.53 -15.40
C VAL A 471 21.76 14.52 -14.75
N GLY A 472 21.73 14.41 -13.42
CA GLY A 472 20.49 14.37 -12.61
C GLY A 472 19.77 13.04 -12.60
N LEU A 473 20.35 11.96 -13.14
CA LEU A 473 19.71 10.65 -13.15
C LEU A 473 19.54 10.09 -11.72
N ASP A 474 20.56 10.26 -10.88
CA ASP A 474 20.56 9.89 -9.47
C ASP A 474 19.38 10.55 -8.71
N ASP A 475 19.22 11.86 -8.87
CA ASP A 475 18.12 12.63 -8.26
C ASP A 475 16.74 12.09 -8.66
N VAL A 476 16.57 11.68 -9.92
CA VAL A 476 15.31 11.11 -10.40
C VAL A 476 15.07 9.72 -9.85
N ILE A 477 16.11 8.88 -9.77
CA ILE A 477 16.04 7.56 -9.16
C ILE A 477 15.60 7.69 -7.70
N SER A 478 16.24 8.58 -6.96
CA SER A 478 15.96 8.83 -5.55
C SER A 478 14.57 9.42 -5.32
N ALA A 479 14.18 10.46 -6.07
CA ALA A 479 12.83 11.04 -6.00
C ALA A 479 11.76 10.00 -6.31
N THR A 480 11.94 9.21 -7.37
CA THR A 480 10.98 8.15 -7.74
C THR A 480 10.89 7.09 -6.65
N GLY A 481 12.03 6.56 -6.19
CA GLY A 481 12.07 5.56 -5.12
C GLY A 481 11.43 6.07 -3.83
N LEU A 482 11.63 7.34 -3.48
CA LEU A 482 11.06 7.93 -2.28
C LEU A 482 9.54 8.10 -2.36
N LEU A 483 9.01 8.59 -3.49
CA LEU A 483 7.57 8.83 -3.67
C LEU A 483 6.74 7.54 -3.79
N PHE A 484 7.38 6.45 -4.22
CA PHE A 484 6.77 5.11 -4.16
C PHE A 484 6.97 4.41 -2.81
N SER A 485 7.85 4.92 -1.94
CA SER A 485 8.00 4.42 -0.57
C SER A 485 6.86 4.94 0.31
N GLN A 486 6.64 4.27 1.43
CA GLN A 486 5.62 4.63 2.40
C GLN A 486 6.21 4.68 3.81
N PHE A 487 5.77 5.64 4.63
CA PHE A 487 6.33 5.90 5.96
C PHE A 487 5.27 5.97 7.06
N TYR A 488 5.56 5.38 8.23
CA TYR A 488 4.72 5.37 9.42
C TYR A 488 5.54 5.53 10.71
N ARG A 489 5.14 6.45 11.60
CA ARG A 489 5.74 6.56 12.94
C ARG A 489 4.70 6.86 14.02
N PHE A 490 4.59 5.96 15.00
CA PHE A 490 3.66 6.06 16.13
C PHE A 490 4.37 6.58 17.40
N GLU A 491 3.76 7.51 18.14
CA GLU A 491 4.29 8.00 19.43
C GLU A 491 4.19 6.91 20.52
N ARG A 492 5.29 6.68 21.27
CA ARG A 492 5.33 5.75 22.41
C ARG A 492 5.11 6.48 23.74
N SER A 493 4.11 6.06 24.51
CA SER A 493 3.97 6.44 25.93
C SER A 493 5.00 5.71 26.82
N SER A 494 5.44 6.34 27.92
CA SER A 494 6.40 5.85 28.93
C SER A 494 6.17 4.42 29.47
N ALA A 495 4.96 3.88 29.37
CA ALA A 495 4.62 2.51 29.74
C ALA A 495 5.34 1.42 28.90
N TRP A 496 5.79 1.75 27.68
CA TRP A 496 6.47 0.80 26.80
C TRP A 496 7.94 0.53 27.19
N HIS A 497 8.63 1.51 27.79
CA HIS A 497 10.03 1.37 28.22
C HIS A 497 10.21 0.35 29.34
N LYS A 498 9.32 0.37 30.34
CA LYS A 498 9.30 -0.64 31.41
C LYS A 498 8.95 -2.04 30.93
N LEU A 499 8.18 -2.16 29.83
CA LEU A 499 7.83 -3.46 29.27
C LEU A 499 9.02 -4.09 28.52
N THR A 500 9.86 -3.28 27.88
CA THR A 500 11.06 -3.74 27.15
C THR A 500 12.18 -4.20 28.08
N GLU A 501 12.42 -3.53 29.22
CA GLU A 501 13.37 -4.00 30.25
C GLU A 501 12.96 -5.36 30.84
N ILE A 502 11.67 -5.56 31.10
CA ILE A 502 11.16 -6.84 31.61
C ILE A 502 11.30 -7.95 30.56
N ILE A 503 11.20 -7.61 29.27
CA ILE A 503 11.38 -8.58 28.17
C ILE A 503 12.85 -8.97 28.02
N SER A 504 13.79 -8.02 28.14
CA SER A 504 15.23 -8.33 28.08
C SER A 504 15.70 -9.17 29.26
N GLU A 505 15.22 -8.92 30.48
CA GLU A 505 15.52 -9.77 31.65
C GLU A 505 14.98 -11.20 31.49
N VAL A 506 13.79 -11.36 30.88
CA VAL A 506 13.20 -12.67 30.61
C VAL A 506 13.98 -13.39 29.50
N GLU A 507 14.44 -12.70 28.46
CA GLU A 507 15.24 -13.28 27.38
C GLU A 507 16.62 -13.73 27.88
N GLU A 508 17.30 -12.94 28.71
CA GLU A 508 18.60 -13.32 29.29
C GLU A 508 18.48 -14.49 30.28
N SER A 509 17.43 -14.52 31.09
CA SER A 509 17.13 -15.64 31.99
C SER A 509 16.76 -16.92 31.22
N THR A 510 16.04 -16.80 30.11
CA THR A 510 15.67 -17.93 29.25
C THR A 510 16.88 -18.47 28.49
N ARG A 511 17.82 -17.60 28.08
CA ARG A 511 19.10 -17.99 27.46
C ARG A 511 19.98 -18.79 28.43
N LYS A 512 20.07 -18.38 29.70
CA LYS A 512 20.78 -19.14 30.76
C LYS A 512 20.12 -20.49 31.10
N CYS A 513 18.79 -20.63 31.02
CA CYS A 513 18.11 -21.95 31.10
C CYS A 513 18.43 -22.82 29.86
N TYR A 514 18.63 -22.22 28.67
CA TYR A 514 18.89 -22.96 27.42
C TYR A 514 20.27 -23.62 27.41
N GLU A 515 21.27 -22.94 27.99
CA GLU A 515 22.66 -23.43 28.05
C GLU A 515 22.87 -24.55 29.11
N SER A 516 21.91 -24.79 30.01
CA SER A 516 22.07 -25.68 31.17
C SER A 516 21.23 -26.97 31.16
N VAL A 517 20.36 -27.22 30.17
CA VAL A 517 19.39 -28.35 30.22
C VAL A 517 19.31 -29.14 28.90
N LYS A 518 19.63 -30.44 28.92
CA LYS A 518 19.74 -31.32 27.73
C LYS A 518 18.47 -32.09 27.26
N PRO A 519 17.30 -32.07 27.94
CA PRO A 519 16.05 -32.48 27.27
C PRO A 519 14.92 -31.43 27.26
N VAL A 520 14.23 -31.34 26.11
CA VAL A 520 13.18 -30.36 25.73
C VAL A 520 12.03 -30.24 26.76
N ASN A 521 11.65 -31.33 27.44
CA ASN A 521 10.51 -31.31 28.37
C ASN A 521 10.77 -30.52 29.66
N LYS A 522 12.04 -30.34 30.09
CA LYS A 522 12.38 -29.49 31.24
C LYS A 522 12.49 -28.01 30.87
N LEU A 523 12.70 -27.70 29.59
CA LEU A 523 12.81 -26.33 29.06
C LEU A 523 11.47 -25.57 29.16
N VAL A 524 10.37 -26.25 28.86
CA VAL A 524 9.00 -25.72 28.93
C VAL A 524 8.63 -25.39 30.39
N LEU A 525 9.07 -26.21 31.35
CA LEU A 525 8.84 -25.99 32.78
C LEU A 525 9.68 -24.82 33.34
N CYS A 526 10.94 -24.63 32.90
CA CYS A 526 11.78 -23.46 33.25
C CYS A 526 11.10 -22.16 32.77
N PHE A 527 10.65 -22.13 31.51
CA PHE A 527 10.04 -20.98 30.86
C PHE A 527 8.72 -20.53 31.52
N VAL A 528 7.83 -21.49 31.84
CA VAL A 528 6.55 -21.20 32.51
C VAL A 528 6.78 -20.68 33.95
N ARG A 529 7.84 -21.12 34.62
CA ARG A 529 8.16 -20.71 36.00
C ARG A 529 8.71 -19.28 36.05
N ASN A 530 9.58 -18.90 35.12
CA ASN A 530 10.15 -17.55 35.04
C ASN A 530 9.09 -16.49 34.67
N ILE A 531 8.17 -16.81 33.74
CA ILE A 531 7.04 -15.94 33.39
C ILE A 531 6.11 -15.70 34.59
N ARG A 532 5.87 -16.71 35.43
CA ARG A 532 5.02 -16.59 36.62
C ARG A 532 5.65 -15.72 37.71
N GLN A 533 6.97 -15.75 37.86
CA GLN A 533 7.70 -14.89 38.81
C GLN A 533 7.70 -13.41 38.37
N ALA A 534 7.94 -13.14 37.08
CA ALA A 534 7.88 -11.79 36.51
C ALA A 534 6.46 -11.18 36.61
N ALA A 535 5.43 -11.99 36.41
CA ALA A 535 4.03 -11.54 36.53
C ALA A 535 3.62 -11.15 37.97
N LYS A 536 4.24 -11.76 39.01
CA LYS A 536 3.98 -11.42 40.41
C LYS A 536 4.57 -10.07 40.83
N LYS A 537 5.74 -9.68 40.29
CA LYS A 537 6.40 -8.38 40.58
C LYS A 537 5.65 -7.17 39.99
N SER A 538 4.91 -7.34 38.88
CA SER A 538 4.26 -6.21 38.18
C SER A 538 2.95 -5.70 38.80
N LYS A 539 2.37 -6.40 39.78
CA LYS A 539 1.02 -6.10 40.29
C LYS A 539 0.95 -5.02 41.36
N THR A 540 2.07 -4.55 41.90
CA THR A 540 2.09 -3.65 43.06
C THR A 540 2.14 -2.15 42.74
N ASP A 541 2.54 -1.70 41.54
CA ASP A 541 3.01 -0.30 41.35
C ASP A 541 2.29 0.57 40.30
N LEU A 542 1.05 0.28 39.87
CA LEU A 542 0.31 1.15 38.94
C LEU A 542 -1.08 1.58 39.45
N LYS A 543 -1.12 2.70 40.19
CA LYS A 543 -2.28 3.59 40.32
C LYS A 543 -1.81 5.04 40.06
N TYR A 544 -2.56 5.77 39.22
CA TYR A 544 -2.61 7.24 38.97
C TYR A 544 -2.36 7.73 37.54
N THR A 545 -3.22 8.71 37.18
CA THR A 545 -3.23 9.68 36.06
C THR A 545 -4.12 9.37 34.82
N THR A 546 -5.31 10.00 34.83
CA THR A 546 -6.24 10.20 33.71
C THR A 546 -6.17 11.64 33.19
N GLY A 547 -6.29 11.87 31.88
CA GLY A 547 -6.41 13.21 31.29
C GLY A 547 -6.42 13.26 29.75
N SER A 548 -7.47 13.91 29.21
CA SER A 548 -7.75 14.35 27.82
C SER A 548 -8.47 13.37 26.86
N ASN A 549 -9.69 13.81 26.48
CA ASN A 549 -10.64 13.23 25.54
C ASN A 549 -10.32 13.64 24.10
N ARG A 550 -9.91 12.70 23.24
CA ARG A 550 -10.22 12.67 21.79
C ARG A 550 -10.22 11.19 21.35
N GLY A 551 -11.39 10.64 21.05
CA GLY A 551 -11.53 9.26 20.56
C GLY A 551 -11.01 9.12 19.12
N PRO A 552 -10.64 7.90 18.69
CA PRO A 552 -10.15 7.64 17.34
C PRO A 552 -11.22 7.92 16.27
N VAL A 553 -10.74 8.31 15.08
CA VAL A 553 -11.57 8.78 13.96
C VAL A 553 -12.31 7.60 13.29
N GLN A 554 -13.60 7.81 13.05
CA GLN A 554 -14.62 6.86 12.58
C GLN A 554 -14.28 6.10 11.27
N TRP A 555 -13.35 6.60 10.44
CA TRP A 555 -12.97 5.94 9.19
C TRP A 555 -12.17 4.64 9.38
N ILE A 556 -11.49 4.45 10.52
CA ILE A 556 -10.72 3.22 10.82
C ILE A 556 -11.64 2.00 10.99
N GLU A 557 -12.88 2.21 11.44
CA GLU A 557 -13.88 1.14 11.59
C GLU A 557 -14.60 0.81 10.27
N ASP A 558 -14.64 1.76 9.32
CA ASP A 558 -15.25 1.59 8.00
C ASP A 558 -14.23 1.12 6.94
N ALA A 559 -12.93 1.34 7.18
CA ALA A 559 -11.82 0.92 6.31
C ALA A 559 -11.35 -0.53 6.56
N ALA A 560 -11.98 -1.27 7.49
CA ALA A 560 -11.72 -2.69 7.68
C ALA A 560 -12.35 -3.55 6.55
N SER A 561 -12.15 -3.18 5.28
CA SER A 561 -12.21 -4.10 4.15
C SER A 561 -10.81 -4.68 3.96
N TYR A 562 -10.73 -6.00 3.88
CA TYR A 562 -9.52 -6.83 3.85
C TYR A 562 -8.44 -6.43 2.81
N SER A 563 -8.67 -5.50 1.86
CA SER A 563 -7.63 -4.97 0.99
C SER A 563 -6.64 -4.03 1.69
N ASP A 564 -7.06 -3.28 2.71
CA ASP A 564 -6.16 -2.32 3.39
C ASP A 564 -5.24 -3.01 4.42
N ALA A 565 -5.57 -4.26 4.77
CA ALA A 565 -4.77 -5.13 5.62
C ALA A 565 -4.07 -6.28 4.86
N PHE A 566 -4.38 -6.50 3.58
CA PHE A 566 -3.71 -7.51 2.72
C PHE A 566 -2.82 -6.92 1.63
N SER A 567 -2.62 -5.60 1.57
CA SER A 567 -1.39 -5.08 0.95
C SER A 567 -0.12 -5.48 1.73
N THR A 568 -0.27 -6.13 2.90
CA THR A 568 0.83 -6.69 3.70
C THR A 568 1.06 -8.19 3.51
N ASP A 569 0.36 -8.88 2.61
CA ASP A 569 0.72 -10.25 2.22
C ASP A 569 1.12 -10.32 0.72
N ILE A 570 2.43 -10.24 0.53
CA ILE A 570 3.19 -11.06 -0.42
C ILE A 570 2.91 -10.78 -1.90
N ASP A 571 3.68 -9.82 -2.40
CA ASP A 571 4.45 -9.95 -3.64
C ASP A 571 4.57 -11.42 -4.10
N SER A 572 3.73 -11.83 -5.05
CA SER A 572 3.69 -13.20 -5.58
C SER A 572 5.01 -13.64 -6.26
N PHE A 573 5.99 -12.75 -6.35
CA PHE A 573 7.31 -12.99 -6.92
C PHE A 573 8.47 -12.88 -5.91
N ALA A 574 8.23 -12.42 -4.67
CA ALA A 574 9.25 -12.43 -3.60
C ALA A 574 9.10 -13.66 -2.70
N THR A 575 10.10 -14.55 -2.73
CA THR A 575 10.27 -15.58 -1.71
C THR A 575 10.59 -14.93 -0.37
N PHE A 576 9.66 -15.02 0.60
CA PHE A 576 9.91 -14.56 1.97
C PHE A 576 11.13 -15.27 2.59
N PRO A 577 12.02 -14.57 3.31
CA PRO A 577 13.35 -15.08 3.68
C PRO A 577 13.38 -15.98 4.93
N TYR A 578 12.25 -16.46 5.46
CA TYR A 578 12.23 -17.21 6.72
C TYR A 578 12.12 -18.75 6.51
N PRO A 579 12.92 -19.56 7.22
CA PRO A 579 12.71 -20.99 7.33
C PRO A 579 11.30 -21.29 7.88
N ARG A 580 10.65 -22.37 7.42
CA ARG A 580 9.27 -22.75 7.81
C ARG A 580 9.02 -22.78 9.32
N GLN A 581 10.04 -23.06 10.13
CA GLN A 581 9.97 -23.09 11.60
C GLN A 581 9.95 -21.68 12.23
N VAL A 582 10.68 -20.73 11.65
CA VAL A 582 10.72 -19.31 12.08
C VAL A 582 9.46 -18.57 11.63
N ARG A 583 8.88 -18.96 10.49
CA ARG A 583 7.56 -18.49 10.03
C ARG A 583 6.46 -18.74 11.07
N ARG A 584 6.50 -19.90 11.74
CA ARG A 584 5.59 -20.25 12.85
C ARG A 584 5.85 -19.40 14.09
N PHE A 585 7.13 -19.11 14.40
CA PHE A 585 7.53 -18.30 15.55
C PHE A 585 7.16 -16.81 15.39
N ILE A 586 7.35 -16.22 14.21
CA ILE A 586 6.99 -14.83 13.91
C ILE A 586 5.46 -14.66 13.86
N LEU A 587 4.73 -15.64 13.32
CA LEU A 587 3.26 -15.65 13.39
C LEU A 587 2.77 -15.70 14.84
N ILE A 588 3.37 -16.55 15.70
CA ILE A 588 3.02 -16.64 17.13
C ILE A 588 3.43 -15.37 17.89
N TYR A 589 4.58 -14.76 17.58
CA TYR A 589 5.09 -13.57 18.24
C TYR A 589 4.29 -12.32 17.83
N ASN A 590 3.93 -12.18 16.55
CA ASN A 590 3.00 -11.13 16.09
C ASN A 590 1.59 -11.34 16.66
N TYR A 591 1.12 -12.58 16.78
CA TYR A 591 -0.14 -12.89 17.48
C TYR A 591 -0.08 -12.49 18.95
N ALA A 592 1.04 -12.77 19.64
CA ALA A 592 1.27 -12.40 21.03
C ALA A 592 1.49 -10.88 21.22
N LEU A 593 2.11 -10.19 20.26
CA LEU A 593 2.30 -8.74 20.27
C LEU A 593 0.98 -8.01 20.00
N ILE A 594 0.17 -8.47 19.05
CA ILE A 594 -1.20 -8.00 18.79
C ILE A 594 -2.10 -8.28 20.00
N HIS A 595 -1.95 -9.44 20.65
CA HIS A 595 -2.67 -9.78 21.87
C HIS A 595 -2.20 -8.96 23.09
N ARG A 596 -0.90 -8.59 23.15
CA ARG A 596 -0.32 -7.71 24.18
C ARG A 596 -0.69 -6.24 23.98
N MET A 597 -0.75 -5.76 22.74
CA MET A 597 -1.25 -4.42 22.38
C MET A 597 -2.76 -4.30 22.68
N LYS A 598 -3.53 -5.38 22.48
CA LYS A 598 -4.92 -5.49 22.97
C LYS A 598 -5.04 -5.46 24.50
N THR A 599 -4.01 -5.88 25.26
CA THR A 599 -3.98 -5.72 26.73
C THR A 599 -3.46 -4.37 27.22
N ALA A 600 -2.60 -3.68 26.48
CA ALA A 600 -2.16 -2.32 26.82
C ALA A 600 -3.25 -1.26 26.51
N ALA A 601 -3.98 -1.42 25.40
CA ALA A 601 -5.19 -0.63 25.10
C ALA A 601 -6.38 -0.96 26.02
N LYS A 602 -6.27 -1.98 26.89
CA LYS A 602 -7.28 -2.34 27.90
C LYS A 602 -7.21 -1.50 29.18
N VAL A 603 -6.16 -0.70 29.39
CA VAL A 603 -5.96 0.04 30.66
C VAL A 603 -6.49 1.49 30.61
N LYS A 604 -6.77 2.07 29.43
CA LYS A 604 -7.28 3.44 29.30
C LYS A 604 -8.72 3.59 28.79
N GLU A 605 -9.42 2.51 28.47
CA GLU A 605 -10.84 2.53 28.12
C GLU A 605 -11.69 2.17 29.34
N GLY A 606 -12.10 3.18 30.08
CA GLY A 606 -13.28 3.13 30.94
C GLY A 606 -14.58 3.10 30.12
N LEU A 607 -14.70 2.15 29.20
CA LEU A 607 -15.93 1.78 28.50
C LEU A 607 -15.97 0.26 28.49
N GLN A 608 -17.02 -0.28 29.11
CA GLN A 608 -17.25 -1.71 29.33
C GLN A 608 -16.91 -2.57 28.11
N LYS A 609 -15.76 -3.26 28.15
CA LYS A 609 -15.49 -4.41 27.29
C LYS A 609 -16.43 -5.55 27.68
N GLN A 610 -17.58 -5.65 27.01
CA GLN A 610 -18.29 -6.93 26.89
C GLN A 610 -17.33 -7.90 26.19
N LYS A 611 -16.78 -8.87 26.92
CA LYS A 611 -16.08 -10.01 26.34
C LYS A 611 -17.06 -10.71 25.39
N GLU A 612 -16.77 -10.71 24.09
CA GLU A 612 -17.49 -11.52 23.11
C GLU A 612 -17.44 -12.99 23.56
N LYS A 613 -18.56 -13.52 24.04
CA LYS A 613 -18.69 -14.92 24.45
C LYS A 613 -19.01 -15.74 23.21
N LYS A 614 -17.98 -16.22 22.53
CA LYS A 614 -18.12 -17.15 21.42
C LYS A 614 -18.56 -18.52 21.92
N ILE A 615 -19.60 -19.09 21.33
CA ILE A 615 -20.02 -20.47 21.61
C ILE A 615 -18.95 -21.41 21.05
N ASN A 616 -18.44 -22.31 21.89
CA ASN A 616 -17.28 -23.12 21.59
C ASN A 616 -17.67 -24.46 20.94
N PHE A 617 -17.27 -24.66 19.68
CA PHE A 617 -17.45 -25.89 18.92
C PHE A 617 -16.13 -26.64 18.64
N CYS A 618 -15.09 -26.44 19.46
CA CYS A 618 -13.75 -27.05 19.28
C CYS A 618 -13.74 -28.58 19.24
N HIS A 619 -14.81 -29.24 19.70
CA HIS A 619 -14.94 -30.71 19.66
C HIS A 619 -15.30 -31.23 18.25
N LEU A 620 -15.81 -30.39 17.36
CA LEU A 620 -16.12 -30.75 15.98
C LEU A 620 -14.93 -30.43 15.06
N PRO A 621 -14.36 -31.42 14.33
CA PRO A 621 -13.33 -31.16 13.34
C PRO A 621 -13.89 -30.29 12.21
N ILE A 622 -13.07 -29.39 11.64
CA ILE A 622 -13.51 -28.33 10.72
C ILE A 622 -14.26 -28.90 9.51
N GLU A 623 -13.84 -30.05 9.01
CA GLU A 623 -14.41 -30.72 7.83
C GLU A 623 -15.85 -31.21 8.07
N LYS A 624 -16.23 -31.41 9.33
CA LYS A 624 -17.59 -31.78 9.73
C LYS A 624 -18.45 -30.58 10.09
N GLN A 625 -17.88 -29.38 10.22
CA GLN A 625 -18.64 -28.18 10.56
C GLN A 625 -19.41 -27.65 9.36
N VAL A 626 -20.59 -27.09 9.64
CA VAL A 626 -21.47 -26.46 8.65
C VAL A 626 -21.73 -25.00 9.02
N VAL A 627 -21.63 -24.12 8.04
CA VAL A 627 -21.99 -22.69 8.14
C VAL A 627 -23.22 -22.44 7.29
N ILE A 628 -24.32 -22.02 7.91
CA ILE A 628 -25.58 -21.74 7.19
C ILE A 628 -25.63 -20.26 6.77
N LEU A 629 -25.85 -20.02 5.49
CA LEU A 629 -25.98 -18.69 4.89
C LEU A 629 -27.42 -18.46 4.41
N PHE A 630 -28.05 -17.37 4.85
CA PHE A 630 -29.42 -17.03 4.45
C PHE A 630 -29.47 -15.80 3.52
N PRO A 631 -30.10 -15.93 2.33
CA PRO A 631 -30.18 -14.83 1.38
C PRO A 631 -31.11 -13.71 1.87
N GLY A 632 -30.99 -12.54 1.22
CA GLY A 632 -31.80 -11.37 1.53
C GLY A 632 -32.76 -10.97 0.42
N GLN A 633 -33.39 -9.80 0.57
CA GLN A 633 -34.20 -9.19 -0.48
C GLN A 633 -33.36 -9.02 -1.76
N GLY A 634 -33.93 -9.39 -2.91
CA GLY A 634 -33.26 -9.46 -4.20
C GLY A 634 -33.12 -10.90 -4.74
N SER A 635 -33.31 -11.92 -3.90
CA SER A 635 -33.23 -13.32 -4.31
C SER A 635 -34.58 -13.97 -4.67
N GLN A 636 -35.69 -13.22 -4.56
CA GLN A 636 -37.04 -13.69 -4.84
C GLN A 636 -37.34 -13.85 -6.34
N PHE A 637 -38.06 -14.91 -6.69
CA PHE A 637 -38.56 -15.19 -8.04
C PHE A 637 -39.93 -15.87 -7.97
N ILE A 638 -40.73 -15.75 -9.03
CA ILE A 638 -42.01 -16.48 -9.12
C ILE A 638 -41.72 -17.97 -9.21
N GLY A 639 -42.43 -18.76 -8.42
CA GLY A 639 -42.25 -20.21 -8.35
C GLY A 639 -41.26 -20.63 -7.27
N MET A 640 -40.73 -19.70 -6.46
CA MET A 640 -39.84 -20.05 -5.35
C MET A 640 -40.60 -20.89 -4.31
N GLY A 641 -40.06 -22.06 -4.00
CA GLY A 641 -40.73 -23.05 -3.14
C GLY A 641 -41.84 -23.86 -3.82
N SER A 642 -42.09 -23.69 -5.12
CA SER A 642 -43.12 -24.42 -5.87
C SER A 642 -42.57 -25.62 -6.65
N LYS A 643 -43.45 -26.58 -6.97
CA LYS A 643 -43.18 -27.77 -7.81
C LYS A 643 -42.59 -27.45 -9.20
N ALA A 644 -42.75 -26.22 -9.70
CA ALA A 644 -42.51 -25.87 -11.10
C ALA A 644 -41.12 -25.27 -11.40
N CYS A 645 -40.37 -24.80 -10.39
CA CYS A 645 -39.11 -24.11 -10.64
C CYS A 645 -37.87 -25.01 -10.61
N ILE A 646 -38.06 -26.33 -10.61
CA ILE A 646 -36.97 -27.29 -10.46
C ILE A 646 -36.83 -28.13 -11.72
N SER A 647 -35.60 -28.22 -12.23
CA SER A 647 -35.28 -29.17 -13.30
C SER A 647 -35.68 -30.58 -12.88
N VAL A 648 -35.90 -31.44 -13.88
CA VAL A 648 -36.40 -32.83 -13.92
C VAL A 648 -35.99 -33.81 -12.78
N ILE A 649 -35.19 -33.41 -11.79
CA ILE A 649 -34.72 -34.21 -10.65
C ILE A 649 -35.55 -34.00 -9.36
N LEU A 650 -36.39 -32.96 -9.20
CA LEU A 650 -37.21 -32.76 -7.98
C LEU A 650 -38.69 -32.57 -8.27
N GLN A 651 -39.33 -33.62 -8.78
CA GLN A 651 -40.79 -33.81 -8.61
C GLN A 651 -41.17 -34.05 -7.12
N ARG A 652 -40.17 -34.10 -6.22
CA ARG A 652 -40.24 -34.49 -4.81
C ARG A 652 -40.38 -33.33 -3.80
N PHE A 653 -40.16 -32.08 -4.20
CA PHE A 653 -40.08 -30.94 -3.25
C PHE A 653 -41.38 -30.69 -2.46
N LEU A 654 -42.55 -30.93 -3.06
CA LEU A 654 -43.85 -30.72 -2.40
C LEU A 654 -44.49 -31.99 -1.82
N THR A 655 -43.95 -33.18 -2.13
CA THR A 655 -44.53 -34.46 -1.71
C THR A 655 -43.79 -35.09 -0.52
N GLU A 656 -42.54 -34.69 -0.25
CA GLU A 656 -41.70 -35.35 0.76
C GLU A 656 -41.53 -34.56 2.08
N CYS A 657 -41.89 -33.27 2.16
CA CYS A 657 -41.68 -32.45 3.37
C CYS A 657 -42.94 -31.68 3.81
N PRO A 658 -43.90 -32.32 4.52
CA PRO A 658 -45.11 -31.66 5.02
C PRO A 658 -44.81 -30.45 5.92
N THR A 659 -43.76 -30.54 6.74
CA THR A 659 -43.33 -29.48 7.66
C THR A 659 -42.94 -28.18 6.96
N ALA A 660 -42.40 -28.24 5.74
CA ALA A 660 -42.10 -27.06 4.95
C ALA A 660 -43.37 -26.34 4.46
N MET A 661 -44.45 -27.08 4.17
CA MET A 661 -45.74 -26.51 3.77
C MET A 661 -46.49 -25.88 4.94
N ASP A 662 -46.42 -26.51 6.11
CA ASP A 662 -47.00 -25.97 7.35
C ASP A 662 -46.45 -24.56 7.67
N LEU A 663 -45.17 -24.29 7.34
CA LEU A 663 -44.58 -22.96 7.52
C LEU A 663 -45.24 -21.89 6.64
N TYR A 664 -45.62 -22.23 5.40
CA TYR A 664 -46.34 -21.30 4.52
C TYR A 664 -47.76 -21.03 5.01
N GLU A 665 -48.44 -22.04 5.55
CA GLU A 665 -49.78 -21.92 6.10
C GLU A 665 -49.78 -21.07 7.37
N LYS A 666 -48.91 -21.41 8.34
CA LYS A 666 -48.67 -20.58 9.54
C LYS A 666 -48.27 -19.15 9.18
N ALA A 667 -47.43 -18.98 8.17
CA ALA A 667 -47.04 -17.66 7.74
C ALA A 667 -48.23 -16.86 7.18
N SER A 668 -49.10 -17.50 6.41
CA SER A 668 -50.30 -16.87 5.87
C SER A 668 -51.27 -16.44 6.98
N GLU A 669 -51.41 -17.24 8.04
CA GLU A 669 -52.22 -16.91 9.21
C GLU A 669 -51.70 -15.68 9.97
N VAL A 670 -50.37 -15.56 10.13
CA VAL A 670 -49.73 -14.41 10.81
C VAL A 670 -49.79 -13.16 9.95
N LEU A 671 -49.50 -13.28 8.65
CA LEU A 671 -49.42 -12.16 7.72
C LEU A 671 -50.80 -11.62 7.32
N LYS A 672 -51.83 -12.47 7.38
CA LYS A 672 -53.22 -12.21 6.92
C LYS A 672 -53.35 -12.11 5.40
N TYR A 673 -52.44 -12.74 4.65
CA TYR A 673 -52.53 -12.94 3.21
C TYR A 673 -51.85 -14.25 2.82
N ASP A 674 -52.23 -14.80 1.68
CA ASP A 674 -51.67 -16.07 1.18
C ASP A 674 -50.26 -15.86 0.61
N VAL A 675 -49.24 -16.10 1.45
CA VAL A 675 -47.83 -16.00 1.04
C VAL A 675 -47.42 -17.16 0.14
N LYS A 676 -48.07 -18.33 0.26
CA LYS A 676 -47.83 -19.51 -0.58
C LYS A 676 -48.16 -19.20 -2.03
N LYS A 677 -49.39 -18.75 -2.27
CA LYS A 677 -49.86 -18.34 -3.60
C LYS A 677 -48.98 -17.24 -4.18
N LEU A 678 -48.59 -16.26 -3.36
CA LEU A 678 -47.72 -15.18 -3.80
C LEU A 678 -46.35 -15.69 -4.26
N CYS A 679 -45.70 -16.57 -3.49
CA CYS A 679 -44.41 -17.13 -3.85
C CYS A 679 -44.49 -18.03 -5.09
N PHE A 680 -45.56 -18.82 -5.23
CA PHE A 680 -45.66 -19.84 -6.27
C PHE A 680 -46.15 -19.29 -7.60
N GLU A 681 -47.13 -18.39 -7.58
CA GLU A 681 -47.84 -17.93 -8.77
C GLU A 681 -47.54 -16.47 -9.13
N GLY A 682 -47.11 -15.66 -8.16
CA GLY A 682 -46.89 -14.22 -8.36
C GLY A 682 -48.17 -13.39 -8.18
N PRO A 683 -48.27 -12.17 -8.75
CA PRO A 683 -47.43 -11.61 -9.81
C PRO A 683 -46.10 -11.01 -9.32
N LYS A 684 -45.12 -10.90 -10.24
CA LYS A 684 -43.76 -10.38 -9.98
C LYS A 684 -43.79 -8.96 -9.40
N THR A 685 -44.70 -8.14 -9.89
CA THR A 685 -44.91 -6.75 -9.43
C THR A 685 -45.31 -6.66 -7.96
N LYS A 686 -46.00 -7.69 -7.42
CA LYS A 686 -46.40 -7.75 -6.02
C LYS A 686 -45.29 -8.33 -5.14
N ILE A 687 -44.65 -9.42 -5.58
CA ILE A 687 -43.58 -10.06 -4.79
C ILE A 687 -42.32 -9.19 -4.67
N ASP A 688 -42.06 -8.30 -5.64
CA ASP A 688 -40.92 -7.38 -5.60
C ASP A 688 -41.14 -6.17 -4.68
N GLN A 689 -42.37 -5.92 -4.24
CA GLN A 689 -42.64 -4.89 -3.24
C GLN A 689 -42.09 -5.33 -1.89
N THR A 690 -41.39 -4.41 -1.21
CA THR A 690 -40.69 -4.68 0.05
C THR A 690 -41.58 -5.31 1.12
N ILE A 691 -42.85 -4.88 1.21
CA ILE A 691 -43.87 -5.39 2.14
C ILE A 691 -44.00 -6.92 2.03
N TYR A 692 -44.01 -7.45 0.81
CA TYR A 692 -44.21 -8.87 0.57
C TYR A 692 -42.90 -9.64 0.40
N CYS A 693 -41.89 -9.02 -0.21
CA CYS A 693 -40.61 -9.66 -0.50
C CYS A 693 -39.90 -10.15 0.76
N GLN A 694 -39.87 -9.33 1.82
CA GLN A 694 -39.13 -9.67 3.04
C GLN A 694 -39.73 -10.90 3.75
N PRO A 695 -41.05 -10.94 4.05
CA PRO A 695 -41.67 -12.17 4.57
C PRO A 695 -41.53 -13.37 3.64
N ALA A 696 -41.68 -13.16 2.31
CA ALA A 696 -41.60 -14.24 1.34
C ALA A 696 -40.21 -14.92 1.32
N VAL A 697 -39.13 -14.14 1.23
CA VAL A 697 -37.75 -14.67 1.28
C VAL A 697 -37.47 -15.37 2.61
N PHE A 698 -37.95 -14.82 3.73
CA PHE A 698 -37.78 -15.42 5.04
C PHE A 698 -38.46 -16.79 5.15
N VAL A 699 -39.75 -16.89 4.78
CA VAL A 699 -40.53 -18.13 4.85
C VAL A 699 -39.93 -19.20 3.93
N THR A 700 -39.60 -18.83 2.69
CA THR A 700 -38.97 -19.75 1.74
C THR A 700 -37.62 -20.26 2.23
N SER A 701 -36.81 -19.40 2.86
CA SER A 701 -35.52 -19.79 3.45
C SER A 701 -35.69 -20.73 4.65
N MET A 702 -36.71 -20.54 5.49
CA MET A 702 -37.03 -21.48 6.57
C MET A 702 -37.54 -22.82 6.03
N ALA A 703 -38.34 -22.82 4.96
CA ALA A 703 -38.80 -24.04 4.30
C ALA A 703 -37.63 -24.86 3.71
N ALA A 704 -36.65 -24.23 3.05
CA ALA A 704 -35.44 -24.94 2.64
C ALA A 704 -34.61 -25.45 3.82
N MET A 705 -34.61 -24.75 4.96
CA MET A 705 -33.92 -25.21 6.16
C MET A 705 -34.55 -26.48 6.71
N GLU A 706 -35.89 -26.58 6.74
CA GLU A 706 -36.58 -27.81 7.13
C GLU A 706 -36.29 -28.96 6.18
N LYS A 707 -36.22 -28.70 4.87
CA LYS A 707 -35.79 -29.70 3.90
C LYS A 707 -34.34 -30.16 4.15
N ALA A 708 -33.42 -29.24 4.41
CA ALA A 708 -32.03 -29.57 4.71
C ALA A 708 -31.91 -30.43 5.97
N LYS A 709 -32.73 -30.18 7.01
CA LYS A 709 -32.80 -31.03 8.22
C LYS A 709 -33.36 -32.41 7.94
N GLN A 710 -34.33 -32.52 7.03
CA GLN A 710 -34.88 -33.81 6.63
C GLN A 710 -33.86 -34.64 5.82
N ASP A 711 -33.06 -33.99 4.98
CA ASP A 711 -32.05 -34.65 4.16
C ASP A 711 -30.81 -35.09 4.97
N ASP A 712 -30.51 -34.44 6.10
CA ASP A 712 -29.46 -34.82 7.06
C ASP A 712 -29.94 -34.61 8.50
N GLU A 713 -30.39 -35.70 9.15
CA GLU A 713 -30.94 -35.70 10.51
C GLU A 713 -29.96 -35.10 11.55
N HIS A 714 -28.66 -35.28 11.34
CA HIS A 714 -27.60 -34.76 12.21
C HIS A 714 -27.09 -33.37 11.79
N LEU A 715 -27.74 -32.69 10.84
CA LEU A 715 -27.30 -31.39 10.33
C LEU A 715 -27.14 -30.38 11.48
N MET A 716 -28.13 -30.31 12.39
CA MET A 716 -28.14 -29.33 13.47
C MET A 716 -26.99 -29.52 14.48
N GLU A 717 -26.48 -30.74 14.64
CA GLU A 717 -25.30 -31.02 15.48
C GLU A 717 -24.01 -30.50 14.84
N LYS A 718 -24.00 -30.33 13.51
CA LYS A 718 -22.84 -29.89 12.72
C LYS A 718 -22.80 -28.36 12.52
N VAL A 719 -23.92 -27.66 12.72
CA VAL A 719 -23.99 -26.20 12.49
C VAL A 719 -23.26 -25.42 13.58
N THR A 720 -22.16 -24.78 13.22
CA THR A 720 -21.35 -23.99 14.16
C THR A 720 -21.55 -22.48 14.03
N TYR A 721 -21.92 -22.01 12.84
CA TYR A 721 -22.20 -20.60 12.56
C TYR A 721 -23.40 -20.43 11.63
N SER A 722 -24.09 -19.30 11.76
CA SER A 722 -25.07 -18.83 10.77
C SER A 722 -24.94 -17.33 10.50
N ALA A 723 -25.04 -16.94 9.24
CA ALA A 723 -25.04 -15.54 8.82
C ALA A 723 -26.12 -15.32 7.76
N GLY A 724 -26.82 -14.20 7.84
CA GLY A 724 -27.84 -13.87 6.86
C GLY A 724 -27.74 -12.44 6.36
N PHE A 725 -27.97 -12.23 5.06
CA PHE A 725 -27.85 -10.93 4.43
C PHE A 725 -29.13 -10.12 4.61
N SER A 726 -29.05 -8.97 5.29
CA SER A 726 -30.19 -8.09 5.58
C SER A 726 -31.36 -8.85 6.24
N VAL A 727 -32.47 -9.11 5.53
CA VAL A 727 -33.61 -9.88 6.05
C VAL A 727 -33.21 -11.31 6.47
N GLY A 728 -32.22 -11.91 5.82
CA GLY A 728 -31.71 -13.24 6.18
C GLY A 728 -31.15 -13.32 7.60
N GLU A 729 -30.80 -12.19 8.22
CA GLU A 729 -30.36 -12.14 9.63
C GLU A 729 -31.43 -12.67 10.58
N PHE A 730 -32.71 -12.49 10.24
CA PHE A 730 -33.83 -13.03 11.01
C PHE A 730 -33.92 -14.55 10.87
N ASN A 731 -33.59 -15.13 9.71
CA ASN A 731 -33.47 -16.58 9.57
C ASN A 731 -32.35 -17.13 10.46
N SER A 732 -31.19 -16.45 10.51
CA SER A 732 -30.10 -16.82 11.43
C SER A 732 -30.52 -16.76 12.90
N LEU A 733 -31.29 -15.75 13.30
CA LEU A 733 -31.82 -15.61 14.66
C LEU A 733 -32.79 -16.75 15.02
N VAL A 734 -33.67 -17.15 14.09
CA VAL A 734 -34.58 -18.27 14.29
C VAL A 734 -33.82 -19.60 14.36
N LEU A 735 -32.86 -19.83 13.46
CA LEU A 735 -32.02 -21.03 13.48
C LEU A 735 -31.22 -21.15 14.79
N ALA A 736 -30.71 -20.03 15.31
CA ALA A 736 -30.00 -19.99 16.59
C ALA A 736 -30.94 -20.08 17.82
N GLY A 737 -32.26 -20.12 17.62
CA GLY A 737 -33.26 -20.21 18.68
C GLY A 737 -33.47 -18.91 19.46
N VAL A 738 -33.01 -17.77 18.94
CA VAL A 738 -33.19 -16.43 19.55
C VAL A 738 -34.64 -15.96 19.41
N LEU A 739 -35.27 -16.25 18.26
CA LEU A 739 -36.67 -15.92 17.96
C LEU A 739 -37.44 -17.19 17.56
N SER A 740 -38.74 -17.20 17.84
CA SER A 740 -39.65 -18.16 17.22
C SER A 740 -39.90 -17.78 15.75
N PHE A 741 -40.39 -18.71 14.95
CA PHE A 741 -40.74 -18.46 13.55
C PHE A 741 -41.84 -17.38 13.45
N GLU A 742 -42.89 -17.52 14.26
CA GLU A 742 -44.05 -16.64 14.28
C GLU A 742 -43.67 -15.22 14.73
N ASP A 743 -42.83 -15.10 15.76
CA ASP A 743 -42.39 -13.79 16.25
C ASP A 743 -41.46 -13.08 15.27
N ALA A 744 -40.52 -13.81 14.66
CA ALA A 744 -39.70 -13.26 13.59
C ALA A 744 -40.57 -12.76 12.42
N LEU A 745 -41.64 -13.48 12.08
CA LEU A 745 -42.54 -13.08 11.01
C LEU A 745 -43.37 -11.84 11.36
N ARG A 746 -43.87 -11.72 12.59
CA ARG A 746 -44.54 -10.49 13.09
C ARG A 746 -43.60 -9.29 13.01
N ILE A 747 -42.35 -9.46 13.44
CA ILE A 747 -41.31 -8.43 13.32
C ILE A 747 -41.07 -8.05 11.86
N LEU A 748 -40.94 -9.04 10.97
CA LEU A 748 -40.67 -8.80 9.56
C LEU A 748 -41.82 -8.11 8.85
N LYS A 749 -43.07 -8.40 9.22
CA LYS A 749 -44.23 -7.66 8.73
C LYS A 749 -44.11 -6.16 9.05
N VAL A 750 -43.90 -5.84 10.33
CA VAL A 750 -43.73 -4.44 10.77
C VAL A 750 -42.49 -3.79 10.14
N ARG A 751 -41.38 -4.53 10.03
CA ARG A 751 -40.15 -4.05 9.37
C ARG A 751 -40.40 -3.71 7.90
N ALA A 752 -41.08 -4.59 7.18
CA ALA A 752 -41.32 -4.45 5.76
C ALA A 752 -42.28 -3.29 5.46
N GLU A 753 -43.37 -3.17 6.23
CA GLU A 753 -44.34 -2.06 6.16
C GLU A 753 -43.66 -0.71 6.45
N THR A 754 -42.95 -0.61 7.57
CA THR A 754 -42.33 0.66 8.00
C THR A 754 -41.17 1.11 7.11
N MET A 755 -40.36 0.16 6.58
CA MET A 755 -39.34 0.48 5.57
C MET A 755 -39.97 0.89 4.25
N HIS A 756 -41.08 0.27 3.86
CA HIS A 756 -41.83 0.68 2.68
C HIS A 756 -42.38 2.10 2.84
N ASP A 757 -43.02 2.43 3.97
CA ASP A 757 -43.51 3.77 4.25
C ASP A 757 -42.40 4.82 4.23
N CYS A 758 -41.22 4.50 4.77
CA CYS A 758 -40.06 5.39 4.69
C CYS A 758 -39.59 5.61 3.25
N SER A 759 -39.64 4.58 2.39
CA SER A 759 -39.28 4.70 0.98
C SER A 759 -40.25 5.57 0.17
N GLN A 760 -41.54 5.62 0.54
CA GLN A 760 -42.53 6.46 -0.15
C GLN A 760 -42.35 7.96 0.12
N LYS A 761 -41.62 8.35 1.18
CA LYS A 761 -41.45 9.76 1.56
C LYS A 761 -40.54 10.54 0.60
N VAL A 762 -39.56 9.87 0.01
CA VAL A 762 -38.55 10.50 -0.85
C VAL A 762 -38.25 9.58 -2.04
N PRO A 763 -38.41 10.07 -3.29
CA PRO A 763 -37.98 9.36 -4.48
C PRO A 763 -36.49 8.99 -4.39
N SER A 764 -36.22 7.71 -4.17
CA SER A 764 -34.87 7.21 -3.91
C SER A 764 -34.70 5.80 -4.44
N GLY A 765 -33.47 5.33 -4.51
CA GLY A 765 -33.15 4.00 -4.98
C GLY A 765 -31.78 3.56 -4.53
N MET A 766 -31.31 2.45 -5.09
CA MET A 766 -30.00 1.89 -4.80
C MET A 766 -29.28 1.52 -6.09
N MET A 767 -27.96 1.67 -6.13
CA MET A 767 -27.12 1.25 -7.25
C MET A 767 -25.90 0.49 -6.77
N THR A 768 -25.51 -0.54 -7.52
CA THR A 768 -24.25 -1.25 -7.30
C THR A 768 -23.14 -0.56 -8.06
N ILE A 769 -22.07 -0.21 -7.36
CA ILE A 769 -20.88 0.41 -7.93
C ILE A 769 -19.66 -0.49 -7.74
N GLN A 770 -18.78 -0.50 -8.73
CA GLN A 770 -17.45 -1.07 -8.63
C GLN A 770 -16.45 0.05 -8.38
N VAL A 771 -15.67 -0.09 -7.32
CA VAL A 771 -14.62 0.84 -6.92
C VAL A 771 -13.25 0.19 -7.10
N HIS A 772 -12.28 1.02 -7.41
CA HIS A 772 -10.88 0.71 -7.62
C HIS A 772 -10.02 1.47 -6.59
N ALA A 773 -8.73 1.15 -6.51
CA ALA A 773 -7.80 1.85 -5.61
C ALA A 773 -7.71 3.36 -5.89
N SER A 774 -7.99 3.78 -7.12
CA SER A 774 -8.01 5.18 -7.55
C SER A 774 -9.34 5.90 -7.28
N THR A 775 -10.40 5.19 -6.87
CA THR A 775 -11.74 5.76 -6.71
C THR A 775 -11.79 6.76 -5.55
N ASP A 776 -12.31 7.96 -5.80
CA ASP A 776 -12.65 8.93 -4.75
C ASP A 776 -14.16 8.95 -4.47
N LEU A 777 -14.63 7.90 -3.80
CA LEU A 777 -16.05 7.73 -3.50
C LEU A 777 -16.54 8.75 -2.46
N THR A 778 -15.66 9.20 -1.56
CA THR A 778 -16.02 10.17 -0.51
C THR A 778 -16.36 11.51 -1.13
N SER A 779 -15.52 12.01 -2.04
CA SER A 779 -15.82 13.24 -2.78
C SER A 779 -17.03 13.07 -3.70
N ALA A 780 -17.18 11.91 -4.36
CA ALA A 780 -18.36 11.64 -5.19
C ALA A 780 -19.68 11.72 -4.41
N ILE A 781 -19.72 11.14 -3.20
CA ILE A 781 -20.89 11.19 -2.31
C ILE A 781 -21.13 12.61 -1.79
N HIS A 782 -20.05 13.35 -1.48
CA HIS A 782 -20.17 14.73 -1.02
C HIS A 782 -20.72 15.65 -2.11
N ASP A 783 -20.14 15.58 -3.30
CA ASP A 783 -20.51 16.41 -4.44
C ASP A 783 -21.91 16.06 -4.96
N SER A 784 -22.32 14.78 -4.95
CA SER A 784 -23.67 14.38 -5.33
C SER A 784 -24.73 14.93 -4.38
N ARG A 785 -24.44 14.97 -3.07
CA ARG A 785 -25.31 15.59 -2.06
C ARG A 785 -25.40 17.09 -2.25
N LYS A 786 -24.25 17.75 -2.48
CA LYS A 786 -24.21 19.19 -2.76
C LYS A 786 -25.04 19.53 -4.01
N PHE A 787 -24.89 18.74 -5.07
CA PHE A 787 -25.67 18.89 -6.30
C PHE A 787 -27.17 18.72 -6.06
N ALA A 788 -27.60 17.75 -5.25
CA ALA A 788 -29.00 17.62 -4.88
C ALA A 788 -29.54 18.84 -4.12
N ILE A 789 -28.75 19.44 -3.22
CA ILE A 789 -29.13 20.69 -2.54
C ILE A 789 -29.29 21.83 -3.55
N GLU A 790 -28.36 21.96 -4.50
CA GLU A 790 -28.43 22.98 -5.57
C GLU A 790 -29.66 22.82 -6.47
N GLN A 791 -30.13 21.58 -6.66
CA GLN A 791 -31.37 21.27 -7.40
C GLN A 791 -32.65 21.34 -6.55
N ASN A 792 -32.57 21.81 -5.30
CA ASN A 792 -33.67 21.80 -4.33
C ASN A 792 -34.31 20.41 -4.11
N ASP A 793 -33.50 19.33 -4.19
CA ASP A 793 -33.92 17.96 -3.94
C ASP A 793 -33.33 17.41 -2.63
N TYR A 794 -33.83 16.25 -2.19
CA TYR A 794 -33.41 15.59 -0.96
C TYR A 794 -31.96 15.08 -1.06
N SER A 795 -31.08 15.66 -0.26
CA SER A 795 -29.65 15.32 -0.19
C SER A 795 -29.41 13.99 0.55
N LEU A 796 -29.65 12.88 -0.14
CA LEU A 796 -29.37 11.53 0.33
C LEU A 796 -28.42 10.80 -0.62
N CYS A 797 -27.25 10.41 -0.13
CA CYS A 797 -26.35 9.50 -0.83
C CYS A 797 -25.44 8.83 0.20
N GLU A 798 -25.62 7.55 0.49
CA GLU A 798 -24.89 6.81 1.53
C GLU A 798 -24.52 5.40 1.04
N ILE A 799 -23.43 4.85 1.55
CA ILE A 799 -23.16 3.42 1.36
C ILE A 799 -24.22 2.66 2.15
N ALA A 800 -24.95 1.79 1.46
CA ALA A 800 -26.00 0.96 2.03
C ALA A 800 -25.52 -0.47 2.30
N ASN A 801 -24.73 -1.06 1.39
CA ASN A 801 -24.22 -2.42 1.57
C ASN A 801 -22.75 -2.53 1.15
N PHE A 802 -21.94 -3.24 1.94
CA PHE A 802 -20.61 -3.71 1.56
C PHE A 802 -20.75 -5.16 1.08
N LEU A 803 -20.61 -5.42 -0.23
CA LEU A 803 -20.90 -6.74 -0.79
C LEU A 803 -19.67 -7.65 -0.79
N PHE A 804 -18.60 -7.24 -1.45
CA PHE A 804 -17.31 -7.92 -1.52
C PHE A 804 -16.25 -6.94 -2.03
N CYS A 805 -14.98 -7.36 -2.04
CA CYS A 805 -13.86 -6.50 -2.40
C CYS A 805 -14.10 -5.71 -3.69
N GLY A 806 -14.03 -4.38 -3.58
CA GLY A 806 -14.22 -3.45 -4.70
C GLY A 806 -15.66 -3.27 -5.16
N VAL A 807 -16.68 -3.84 -4.49
CA VAL A 807 -18.08 -3.67 -4.89
C VAL A 807 -18.96 -3.28 -3.71
N LYS A 808 -19.64 -2.13 -3.86
CA LYS A 808 -20.50 -1.52 -2.83
C LYS A 808 -21.86 -1.19 -3.42
N VAL A 809 -22.88 -1.09 -2.57
CA VAL A 809 -24.20 -0.56 -2.96
C VAL A 809 -24.39 0.80 -2.32
N ILE A 810 -24.72 1.80 -3.13
CA ILE A 810 -25.07 3.15 -2.70
C ILE A 810 -26.59 3.26 -2.66
N GLY A 811 -27.14 3.72 -1.54
CA GLY A 811 -28.52 4.17 -1.43
C GLY A 811 -28.57 5.70 -1.53
N ALA A 812 -29.32 6.23 -2.50
CA ALA A 812 -29.33 7.66 -2.78
C ALA A 812 -30.69 8.14 -3.32
N SER A 813 -30.94 9.46 -3.25
CA SER A 813 -32.04 10.09 -3.96
C SER A 813 -31.85 9.99 -5.47
N LYS A 814 -32.93 10.14 -6.23
CA LYS A 814 -32.88 10.00 -7.70
C LYS A 814 -31.84 10.96 -8.33
N VAL A 815 -31.83 12.23 -7.91
CA VAL A 815 -30.88 13.23 -8.40
C VAL A 815 -29.43 12.87 -8.05
N CYS A 816 -29.14 12.43 -6.82
CA CYS A 816 -27.79 11.98 -6.46
C CYS A 816 -27.34 10.76 -7.28
N MET A 817 -28.25 9.82 -7.58
CA MET A 817 -27.94 8.68 -8.44
C MET A 817 -27.60 9.11 -9.87
N ASP A 818 -28.41 9.99 -10.46
CA ASP A 818 -28.19 10.51 -11.80
C ASP A 818 -26.82 11.25 -11.88
N PHE A 819 -26.48 12.03 -10.86
CA PHE A 819 -25.16 12.69 -10.75
C PHE A 819 -24.00 11.69 -10.72
N LEU A 820 -24.09 10.63 -9.91
CA LEU A 820 -23.04 9.62 -9.80
C LEU A 820 -22.82 8.88 -11.13
N GLU A 821 -23.88 8.58 -11.87
CA GLU A 821 -23.77 7.95 -13.19
C GLU A 821 -23.12 8.85 -14.24
N GLN A 822 -23.39 10.15 -14.20
CA GLN A 822 -22.79 11.11 -15.12
C GLN A 822 -21.32 11.42 -14.81
N ASN A 823 -20.89 11.25 -13.56
CA ASN A 823 -19.55 11.63 -13.10
C ASN A 823 -18.66 10.42 -12.73
N GLN A 824 -19.04 9.21 -13.14
CA GLN A 824 -18.33 7.98 -12.75
C GLN A 824 -16.85 7.96 -13.19
N ASP A 825 -16.52 8.48 -14.38
CA ASP A 825 -15.14 8.60 -14.85
C ASP A 825 -14.31 9.61 -14.03
N ARG A 826 -14.92 10.73 -13.64
CA ARG A 826 -14.28 11.79 -12.84
C ARG A 826 -13.82 11.27 -11.48
N TYR A 827 -14.63 10.44 -10.84
CA TYR A 827 -14.33 9.89 -9.50
C TYR A 827 -13.73 8.48 -9.56
N GLY A 828 -13.52 7.93 -10.76
CA GLY A 828 -12.82 6.66 -10.98
C GLY A 828 -13.55 5.43 -10.44
N PHE A 829 -14.89 5.39 -10.49
CA PHE A 829 -15.68 4.19 -10.23
C PHE A 829 -16.52 3.81 -11.45
N LYS A 830 -17.16 2.64 -11.42
CA LYS A 830 -18.09 2.21 -12.46
C LYS A 830 -19.44 1.84 -11.85
N VAL A 831 -20.52 2.42 -12.36
CA VAL A 831 -21.87 1.98 -12.01
C VAL A 831 -22.15 0.67 -12.75
N LEU A 832 -22.41 -0.40 -11.99
CA LEU A 832 -22.68 -1.71 -12.56
C LEU A 832 -24.17 -1.88 -12.89
N LYS A 833 -25.05 -1.47 -11.98
CA LYS A 833 -26.50 -1.69 -12.11
C LYS A 833 -27.30 -0.84 -11.12
N ARG A 834 -28.40 -0.21 -11.57
CA ARG A 834 -29.47 0.27 -10.68
C ARG A 834 -30.30 -0.91 -10.18
N LEU A 835 -30.48 -1.00 -8.87
CA LEU A 835 -31.26 -2.06 -8.25
C LEU A 835 -32.75 -1.75 -8.37
N SER A 836 -33.53 -2.73 -8.79
CA SER A 836 -34.99 -2.65 -8.89
C SER A 836 -35.62 -2.78 -7.50
N VAL A 837 -35.43 -1.77 -6.65
CA VAL A 837 -35.92 -1.71 -5.27
C VAL A 837 -36.67 -0.41 -5.03
N GLY A 838 -37.66 -0.44 -4.13
CA GLY A 838 -38.57 0.69 -3.91
C GLY A 838 -37.97 1.91 -3.19
N GLY A 839 -36.73 1.85 -2.70
CA GLY A 839 -36.09 2.98 -2.02
C GLY A 839 -34.65 2.74 -1.58
N ALA A 840 -34.01 3.77 -1.03
CA ALA A 840 -32.66 3.73 -0.48
C ALA A 840 -32.59 3.05 0.91
N PHE A 841 -32.74 1.73 0.94
CA PHE A 841 -32.69 0.93 2.17
C PHE A 841 -31.31 0.94 2.84
N HIS A 842 -31.25 0.68 4.16
CA HIS A 842 -30.01 0.71 4.97
C HIS A 842 -29.30 2.07 5.01
N THR A 843 -30.05 3.14 4.78
CA THR A 843 -29.57 4.54 4.90
C THR A 843 -30.35 5.30 5.96
N LYS A 844 -29.93 6.53 6.27
CA LYS A 844 -30.64 7.41 7.20
C LYS A 844 -32.11 7.67 6.83
N LEU A 845 -32.52 7.46 5.57
CA LEU A 845 -33.93 7.55 5.16
C LEU A 845 -34.83 6.63 6.00
N MET A 846 -34.31 5.47 6.41
CA MET A 846 -35.07 4.45 7.14
C MET A 846 -35.17 4.70 8.65
N LYS A 847 -34.64 5.82 9.16
CA LYS A 847 -34.70 6.16 10.60
C LYS A 847 -36.13 6.18 11.16
N GLY A 848 -37.12 6.48 10.32
CA GLY A 848 -38.54 6.50 10.71
C GLY A 848 -39.07 5.13 11.18
N ALA A 849 -38.48 4.01 10.73
CA ALA A 849 -38.89 2.67 11.14
C ALA A 849 -38.48 2.31 12.58
N LYS A 850 -37.59 3.09 13.19
CA LYS A 850 -36.99 2.81 14.51
C LYS A 850 -38.02 2.65 15.63
N SER A 851 -39.01 3.53 15.71
CA SER A 851 -40.00 3.53 16.79
C SER A 851 -40.91 2.30 16.72
N SER A 852 -41.45 2.02 15.53
CA SER A 852 -42.31 0.87 15.28
C SER A 852 -41.59 -0.46 15.56
N LEU A 853 -40.33 -0.57 15.18
CA LEU A 853 -39.51 -1.76 15.46
C LEU A 853 -39.22 -1.96 16.95
N ARG A 854 -38.96 -0.87 17.69
CA ARG A 854 -38.77 -0.98 19.14
C ARG A 854 -40.02 -1.48 19.84
N LYS A 855 -41.20 -0.98 19.44
CA LYS A 855 -42.49 -1.37 20.01
C LYS A 855 -42.73 -2.87 19.84
N ILE A 856 -42.60 -3.40 18.62
CA ILE A 856 -42.79 -4.85 18.39
C ILE A 856 -41.72 -5.71 19.10
N PHE A 857 -40.50 -5.19 19.30
CA PHE A 857 -39.46 -5.91 20.06
C PHE A 857 -39.75 -6.00 21.56
N GLU A 858 -40.64 -5.16 22.10
CA GLU A 858 -41.11 -5.25 23.49
C GLU A 858 -42.20 -6.32 23.64
N GLU A 859 -42.99 -6.55 22.58
CA GLU A 859 -44.06 -7.56 22.52
C GLU A 859 -43.54 -8.99 22.27
N VAL A 860 -42.31 -9.13 21.78
CA VAL A 860 -41.69 -10.41 21.40
C VAL A 860 -40.64 -10.88 22.40
N GLN A 861 -40.62 -12.19 22.67
CA GLN A 861 -39.62 -12.83 23.52
C GLN A 861 -38.35 -13.18 22.73
N PHE A 862 -37.22 -12.66 23.20
CA PHE A 862 -35.89 -13.03 22.69
C PHE A 862 -35.21 -13.99 23.65
N LYS A 863 -34.55 -15.03 23.11
CA LYS A 863 -33.78 -16.02 23.87
C LYS A 863 -32.30 -15.91 23.54
N LYS A 864 -31.45 -16.59 24.32
CA LYS A 864 -30.00 -16.61 24.05
C LYS A 864 -29.68 -17.48 22.83
N PRO A 865 -28.71 -17.08 21.99
CA PRO A 865 -28.34 -17.84 20.82
C PRO A 865 -27.70 -19.19 21.22
N LYS A 866 -28.05 -20.25 20.50
CA LYS A 866 -27.42 -21.58 20.61
C LYS A 866 -26.32 -21.81 19.58
N ILE A 867 -26.30 -20.99 18.52
CA ILE A 867 -25.34 -21.03 17.40
C ILE A 867 -24.71 -19.64 17.28
N ASN A 868 -23.45 -19.58 16.87
CA ASN A 868 -22.78 -18.29 16.63
C ASN A 868 -23.43 -17.58 15.43
N ILE A 869 -23.97 -16.38 15.65
CA ILE A 869 -24.66 -15.58 14.64
C ILE A 869 -24.03 -14.21 14.47
N PHE A 870 -24.06 -13.65 13.27
CA PHE A 870 -23.42 -12.38 12.94
C PHE A 870 -24.43 -11.24 12.82
N SER A 871 -24.02 -10.04 13.24
CA SER A 871 -24.81 -8.82 13.08
C SER A 871 -24.43 -8.08 11.80
N ASN A 872 -25.41 -7.76 10.95
CA ASN A 872 -25.15 -6.96 9.74
C ASN A 872 -24.76 -5.50 10.05
N TYR A 873 -25.07 -4.98 11.25
CA TYR A 873 -24.71 -3.63 11.64
C TYR A 873 -23.25 -3.53 12.12
N THR A 874 -22.82 -4.44 13.01
CA THR A 874 -21.46 -4.40 13.56
C THR A 874 -20.45 -5.13 12.68
N GLY A 875 -20.88 -6.09 11.87
CA GLY A 875 -20.00 -6.98 11.11
C GLY A 875 -19.35 -8.09 11.96
N HIS A 876 -19.75 -8.22 13.23
CA HIS A 876 -19.19 -9.15 14.22
C HIS A 876 -20.26 -10.09 14.77
N LEU A 877 -19.84 -11.06 15.60
CA LEU A 877 -20.76 -11.96 16.29
C LEU A 877 -21.69 -11.20 17.25
N TYR A 878 -22.93 -11.66 17.38
CA TYR A 878 -23.79 -11.25 18.47
C TYR A 878 -23.24 -11.74 19.81
N ASN A 879 -23.35 -10.90 20.83
CA ASN A 879 -23.11 -11.28 22.22
C ASN A 879 -24.35 -11.98 22.80
N ASP A 880 -24.19 -12.64 23.95
CA ASP A 880 -25.30 -13.23 24.73
C ASP A 880 -26.28 -12.19 25.32
N ASP A 881 -26.05 -10.90 25.06
CA ASP A 881 -26.86 -9.79 25.55
C ASP A 881 -28.03 -9.50 24.60
N ILE A 882 -29.23 -9.89 25.03
CA ILE A 882 -30.49 -9.72 24.29
C ILE A 882 -30.76 -8.24 23.96
N ASN A 883 -30.42 -7.31 24.85
CA ASN A 883 -30.66 -5.88 24.60
C ASN A 883 -29.73 -5.35 23.51
N ALA A 884 -28.50 -5.85 23.46
CA ALA A 884 -27.57 -5.56 22.37
C ALA A 884 -28.09 -6.11 21.04
N ILE A 885 -28.64 -7.34 21.02
CA ILE A 885 -29.27 -7.93 19.83
C ILE A 885 -30.41 -7.04 19.32
N LYS A 886 -31.37 -6.70 20.19
CA LYS A 886 -32.49 -5.80 19.85
C LYS A 886 -32.01 -4.46 19.32
N SER A 887 -31.05 -3.83 19.99
CA SER A 887 -30.47 -2.55 19.57
C SER A 887 -29.83 -2.62 18.18
N ASN A 888 -29.05 -3.68 17.92
CA ASN A 888 -28.36 -3.84 16.64
C ASN A 888 -29.34 -4.09 15.49
N LEU A 889 -30.39 -4.88 15.70
CA LEU A 889 -31.44 -5.09 14.70
C LEU A 889 -32.20 -3.80 14.34
N VAL A 890 -32.45 -2.93 15.32
CA VAL A 890 -33.02 -1.60 15.05
C VAL A 890 -32.04 -0.73 14.25
N LYS A 891 -30.76 -0.74 14.61
CA LYS A 891 -29.71 0.03 13.91
C LYS A 891 -29.46 -0.47 12.49
N GLN A 892 -29.58 -1.77 12.26
CA GLN A 892 -29.40 -2.43 10.97
C GLN A 892 -30.27 -1.82 9.86
N VAL A 893 -31.45 -1.32 10.20
CA VAL A 893 -32.41 -0.80 9.22
C VAL A 893 -31.97 0.54 8.59
N TYR A 894 -31.18 1.35 9.31
CA TYR A 894 -30.76 2.69 8.86
C TYR A 894 -29.24 2.90 8.84
N ASN A 895 -28.47 1.82 8.91
CA ASN A 895 -27.01 1.82 8.79
C ASN A 895 -26.59 0.75 7.78
N PRO A 896 -25.38 0.87 7.20
CA PRO A 896 -24.94 -0.05 6.17
C PRO A 896 -24.84 -1.50 6.64
N VAL A 897 -25.18 -2.42 5.73
CA VAL A 897 -24.98 -3.87 5.89
C VAL A 897 -23.53 -4.23 5.64
N LYS A 898 -22.83 -4.67 6.69
CA LYS A 898 -21.41 -5.07 6.69
C LYS A 898 -21.20 -6.53 6.24
N TRP A 899 -21.74 -6.91 5.08
CA TRP A 899 -21.72 -8.30 4.61
C TRP A 899 -20.33 -8.80 4.21
N GLU A 900 -19.55 -7.98 3.50
CA GLU A 900 -18.16 -8.26 3.18
C GLU A 900 -17.34 -8.62 4.44
N GLN A 901 -17.52 -7.84 5.51
CA GLN A 901 -16.81 -8.03 6.78
C GLN A 901 -17.18 -9.37 7.44
N ILE A 902 -18.47 -9.73 7.42
CA ILE A 902 -18.96 -11.02 7.94
C ILE A 902 -18.32 -12.17 7.18
N GLN A 903 -18.31 -12.11 5.84
CA GLN A 903 -17.75 -13.17 5.00
C GLN A 903 -16.23 -13.30 5.18
N GLN A 904 -15.51 -12.18 5.34
CA GLN A 904 -14.08 -12.17 5.64
C GLN A 904 -13.78 -12.75 7.02
N LEU A 905 -14.63 -12.48 8.02
CA LEU A 905 -14.49 -13.07 9.36
C LEU A 905 -14.73 -14.59 9.33
N LEU A 906 -15.76 -15.04 8.61
CA LEU A 906 -16.00 -16.47 8.38
C LEU A 906 -14.78 -17.14 7.72
N PHE A 907 -14.14 -16.49 6.74
CA PHE A 907 -12.93 -17.02 6.12
C PHE A 907 -11.74 -17.12 7.09
N ARG A 908 -11.47 -16.06 7.87
CA ARG A 908 -10.35 -15.99 8.83
C ARG A 908 -10.43 -17.07 9.90
N LEU A 909 -11.62 -17.56 10.23
CA LEU A 909 -11.80 -18.62 11.23
C LEU A 909 -11.18 -19.97 10.82
N HIS A 910 -10.79 -20.16 9.55
CA HIS A 910 -10.42 -21.47 8.98
C HIS A 910 -9.14 -21.44 8.11
N GLU A 911 -8.12 -20.67 8.50
CA GLU A 911 -6.88 -20.42 7.72
C GLU A 911 -5.98 -21.66 7.48
N ASP A 912 -6.11 -22.72 8.29
CA ASP A 912 -5.29 -23.94 8.22
C ASP A 912 -5.85 -24.96 7.20
N CYS A 913 -5.78 -24.63 5.90
CA CYS A 913 -6.02 -25.49 4.73
C CYS A 913 -7.41 -26.17 4.54
N ASN A 914 -8.23 -26.35 5.58
CA ASN A 914 -9.54 -27.00 5.51
C ASN A 914 -10.66 -26.02 5.83
N PHE A 915 -11.75 -26.05 5.04
CA PHE A 915 -12.91 -25.18 5.21
C PHE A 915 -14.13 -26.00 5.65
N PRO A 916 -15.04 -25.42 6.46
CA PRO A 916 -16.34 -26.04 6.72
C PRO A 916 -17.19 -26.05 5.44
N THR A 917 -18.27 -26.83 5.47
CA THR A 917 -19.28 -26.75 4.40
C THR A 917 -20.08 -25.47 4.56
N TYR A 918 -20.08 -24.61 3.54
CA TYR A 918 -20.93 -23.41 3.50
C TYR A 918 -22.21 -23.74 2.76
N MET A 919 -23.36 -23.62 3.43
CA MET A 919 -24.65 -23.99 2.86
C MET A 919 -25.52 -22.74 2.72
N GLU A 920 -25.78 -22.28 1.49
CA GLU A 920 -26.80 -21.25 1.23
C GLU A 920 -28.17 -21.91 1.18
N VAL A 921 -29.06 -21.48 2.06
CA VAL A 921 -30.39 -22.07 2.28
C VAL A 921 -31.43 -21.00 1.97
N GLY A 922 -32.23 -21.20 0.91
CA GLY A 922 -33.28 -20.28 0.52
C GLY A 922 -33.37 -20.03 -0.99
N PRO A 923 -34.18 -19.04 -1.41
CA PRO A 923 -34.40 -18.77 -2.82
C PRO A 923 -33.16 -18.12 -3.44
N GLY A 924 -32.77 -18.60 -4.62
CA GLY A 924 -31.67 -18.05 -5.41
C GLY A 924 -30.29 -18.64 -5.06
N ARG A 925 -29.24 -18.00 -5.61
CA ARG A 925 -27.82 -18.39 -5.45
C ARG A 925 -26.91 -17.17 -5.29
N GLN A 926 -27.48 -16.07 -4.83
CA GLN A 926 -26.81 -14.77 -4.84
C GLN A 926 -25.62 -14.77 -3.88
N LEU A 927 -25.76 -15.36 -2.69
CA LEU A 927 -24.68 -15.36 -1.71
C LEU A 927 -23.50 -16.20 -2.18
N GLY A 928 -23.75 -17.33 -2.84
CA GLY A 928 -22.72 -18.15 -3.49
C GLY A 928 -21.94 -17.38 -4.54
N THR A 929 -22.63 -16.57 -5.38
CA THR A 929 -21.93 -15.74 -6.38
C THR A 929 -21.04 -14.65 -5.72
N MET A 930 -21.49 -14.05 -4.62
CA MET A 930 -20.67 -13.11 -3.84
C MET A 930 -19.51 -13.82 -3.14
N PHE A 931 -19.77 -15.00 -2.58
CA PHE A 931 -18.79 -15.81 -1.85
C PHE A 931 -17.65 -16.28 -2.77
N LEU A 932 -17.97 -16.66 -4.01
CA LEU A 932 -16.98 -16.99 -5.05
C LEU A 932 -16.02 -15.82 -5.32
N ARG A 933 -16.51 -14.57 -5.26
CA ARG A 933 -15.68 -13.37 -5.46
C ARG A 933 -14.72 -13.11 -4.30
N ILE A 934 -15.03 -13.61 -3.11
CA ILE A 934 -14.19 -13.48 -1.91
C ILE A 934 -13.14 -14.59 -1.85
N SER A 935 -13.54 -15.85 -1.99
CA SER A 935 -12.59 -16.97 -1.91
C SER A 935 -12.99 -18.14 -2.79
N LYS A 936 -12.22 -18.34 -3.87
CA LYS A 936 -12.33 -19.52 -4.73
C LYS A 936 -12.02 -20.83 -4.00
N LYS A 937 -11.21 -20.79 -2.93
CA LYS A 937 -10.86 -21.97 -2.13
C LYS A 937 -12.03 -22.41 -1.26
N ALA A 938 -12.61 -21.47 -0.50
CA ALA A 938 -13.75 -21.74 0.36
C ALA A 938 -15.00 -22.12 -0.45
N PHE A 939 -15.18 -21.50 -1.64
CA PHE A 939 -16.28 -21.82 -2.54
C PHE A 939 -16.29 -23.29 -3.01
N LYS A 940 -15.17 -24.02 -2.96
CA LYS A 940 -15.18 -25.48 -3.25
C LYS A 940 -16.04 -26.28 -2.28
N PHE A 941 -16.26 -25.74 -1.07
CA PHE A 941 -17.07 -26.33 -0.02
C PHE A 941 -18.46 -25.68 0.09
N TYR A 942 -18.84 -24.88 -0.90
CA TYR A 942 -20.14 -24.24 -0.98
C TYR A 942 -21.19 -25.21 -1.55
N ARG A 943 -22.36 -25.26 -0.92
CA ARG A 943 -23.55 -25.98 -1.36
C ARG A 943 -24.74 -25.06 -1.33
N ASN A 944 -25.65 -25.23 -2.28
CA ASN A 944 -26.91 -24.50 -2.34
C ASN A 944 -28.05 -25.48 -2.11
N VAL A 945 -28.89 -25.20 -1.12
CA VAL A 945 -30.17 -25.87 -0.91
C VAL A 945 -31.23 -24.92 -1.46
N SER A 946 -31.45 -25.02 -2.78
CA SER A 946 -32.47 -24.21 -3.47
C SER A 946 -33.87 -24.72 -3.17
N CYS A 947 -34.79 -23.78 -2.96
CA CYS A 947 -36.23 -24.01 -2.84
C CYS A 947 -36.96 -24.13 -4.18
#